data_AF-A0A7V9BHY6-F1
#
_entry.id   AF-A0A7V9BHY6-F1
#
_cell.length_a   1.000
_cell.length_b   1.000
_cell.length_c   1.000
_cell.angle_alpha   90.00
_cell.angle_beta   90.00
_cell.angle_gamma   90.00
#
_symmetry.space_group_name_H-M   'P 1'
#
loop_
_entity.id
_entity.type
_entity.pdbx_description
1 polymer ?
#
loop_
_entity_poly.entity_id
_entity_poly.type
_entity_poly.pdbx_seq_one_letter_code
_entity_poly.pdbx_strand_id
1 'polypeptide(L)'
;MTMPRTLAFAGALLLLQASVASAQVHEGKTIVTARLVADVDRVQPGTLFTAGVHLSVAPGWHVYWENPGDTALPIQVAWQLPAGATASVLRWPEPARYQEDGGITVFGYERETLLLSAISLPTAASGGSLVVKAKADWLVCEKLCIPGDAALTLTLPLGEPSPSTEAAVIGAFAAKVPKAGAAAGVTIAQALVRRSGGRSTFTLEIDAGGRRVVRFFPRTIEGFTIDHGKIAVRGATVEFSAEPDDESATARRLSGVVVTDRGSFDVATSLTSGAAIEPPDTADVVSAPSPDPTDPAAETDASPAASAAPTPPADDWLARDFTTSGSTHLPIGMLLLFAALGGLLLNIMPCVLPVISLKILGFVHQAGHDPRRTRFLGVMFAGGVIVSFWILVAAIAGLRAAGEQIGWGFQFQSPAFVLAMSVIVLVFAMSLFGAFEISGPVLSGAAAGGQGPGGAFAHGMLATVLATPCTAPFLGTAIGFAFTQSLAVLLLAFTAAAVGLALPYLLLSWNPRWIGWMPRPGAWMIRFKQAMGFVLLATVVWLLSVLGAQLGPEGVVWSLVFLVTVAFAVWMIGQVPHGASRSARAGWHVAGLIIVVGGYVWTMESELRWREPVADASVETPTDGIRWERFSLADLQQ
;
A
#
# COMPACT_ATOMS: atom_id res chain seq x y z
N MET A 1 -33.43 -48.51 -61.82
CA MET A 1 -33.88 -47.24 -61.20
C MET A 1 -32.67 -46.53 -60.62
N THR A 2 -32.39 -45.37 -61.20
CA THR A 2 -31.24 -44.48 -60.99
C THR A 2 -31.56 -43.43 -59.93
N MET A 3 -30.65 -43.16 -58.99
CA MET A 3 -30.52 -41.87 -58.27
C MET A 3 -29.20 -41.83 -57.45
N PRO A 4 -28.65 -40.63 -57.12
CA PRO A 4 -27.25 -40.29 -57.42
C PRO A 4 -26.42 -39.77 -56.23
N ARG A 5 -25.16 -39.45 -56.53
CA ARG A 5 -24.16 -38.75 -55.71
C ARG A 5 -24.55 -37.29 -55.48
N THR A 6 -24.41 -36.79 -54.25
CA THR A 6 -24.22 -35.38 -53.82
C THR A 6 -24.05 -35.39 -52.29
N LEU A 7 -23.21 -34.63 -51.57
CA LEU A 7 -22.26 -33.55 -51.85
C LEU A 7 -21.45 -33.42 -50.53
N ALA A 8 -20.12 -33.48 -50.60
CA ALA A 8 -19.24 -33.19 -49.48
C ALA A 8 -19.16 -31.67 -49.29
N PHE A 9 -19.75 -31.14 -48.23
CA PHE A 9 -19.53 -29.75 -47.79
C PHE A 9 -18.41 -29.76 -46.74
N ALA A 10 -17.20 -29.43 -47.18
CA ALA A 10 -16.10 -29.07 -46.31
C ALA A 10 -16.40 -27.70 -45.70
N GLY A 11 -16.82 -27.68 -44.43
CA GLY A 11 -16.91 -26.47 -43.63
C GLY A 11 -15.51 -25.97 -43.32
N ALA A 12 -15.09 -24.90 -44.00
CA ALA A 12 -13.94 -24.11 -43.60
C ALA A 12 -14.28 -23.39 -42.28
N LEU A 13 -13.84 -23.97 -41.17
CA LEU A 13 -13.95 -23.37 -39.85
C LEU A 13 -12.94 -22.20 -39.77
N LEU A 14 -13.41 -20.97 -40.00
CA LEU A 14 -12.66 -19.77 -39.68
C LEU A 14 -12.39 -19.77 -38.15
N LEU A 15 -11.17 -20.12 -37.75
CA LEU A 15 -10.67 -19.90 -36.40
C LEU A 15 -10.57 -18.37 -36.19
N LEU A 16 -11.60 -17.77 -35.61
CA LEU A 16 -11.54 -16.39 -35.12
C LEU A 16 -10.37 -16.28 -34.14
N GLN A 17 -9.36 -15.49 -34.47
CA GLN A 17 -8.27 -15.15 -33.56
C GLN A 17 -8.83 -14.21 -32.49
N ALA A 18 -9.24 -14.78 -31.36
CA ALA A 18 -9.68 -14.00 -30.21
C ALA A 18 -8.46 -13.59 -29.38
N SER A 19 -7.91 -12.39 -29.64
CA SER A 19 -7.15 -11.68 -28.61
C SER A 19 -8.12 -11.37 -27.47
N VAL A 20 -7.96 -12.05 -26.33
CA VAL A 20 -8.80 -11.78 -25.16
C VAL A 20 -8.40 -10.42 -24.60
N ALA A 21 -9.28 -9.44 -24.76
CA ALA A 21 -9.12 -8.14 -24.12
C ALA A 21 -9.44 -8.26 -22.62
N SER A 22 -8.58 -7.71 -21.78
CA SER A 22 -8.86 -7.54 -20.36
C SER A 22 -9.31 -6.11 -20.11
N ALA A 23 -10.44 -5.91 -19.45
CA ALA A 23 -10.97 -4.59 -19.14
C ALA A 23 -10.91 -4.33 -17.62
N GLN A 24 -10.25 -3.25 -17.23
CA GLN A 24 -10.29 -2.73 -15.87
C GLN A 24 -11.52 -1.85 -15.70
N VAL A 25 -12.33 -2.14 -14.69
CA VAL A 25 -13.59 -1.42 -14.41
C VAL A 25 -13.48 -0.71 -13.06
N HIS A 26 -13.83 0.58 -13.05
CA HIS A 26 -13.97 1.38 -11.84
C HIS A 26 -15.32 2.08 -11.86
N GLU A 27 -16.09 1.96 -10.77
CA GLU A 27 -17.46 2.52 -10.66
C GLU A 27 -18.39 2.14 -11.83
N GLY A 28 -18.26 0.90 -12.33
CA GLY A 28 -19.07 0.41 -13.46
C GLY A 28 -18.65 0.95 -14.84
N LYS A 29 -17.57 1.73 -14.93
CA LYS A 29 -17.00 2.22 -16.20
C LYS A 29 -15.67 1.52 -16.50
N THR A 30 -15.45 1.14 -17.75
CA THR A 30 -14.15 0.64 -18.20
C THR A 30 -13.16 1.80 -18.30
N ILE A 31 -12.10 1.76 -17.49
CA ILE A 31 -11.09 2.82 -17.42
C ILE A 31 -9.81 2.46 -18.20
N VAL A 32 -9.46 1.17 -18.29
CA VAL A 32 -8.37 0.67 -19.14
C VAL A 32 -8.80 -0.62 -19.82
N THR A 33 -8.50 -0.76 -21.11
CA THR A 33 -8.63 -2.03 -21.83
C THR A 33 -7.25 -2.45 -22.35
N ALA A 34 -6.78 -3.61 -21.92
CA ALA A 34 -5.49 -4.18 -22.29
C ALA A 34 -5.66 -5.30 -23.32
N ARG A 35 -4.86 -5.28 -24.38
CA ARG A 35 -4.82 -6.31 -25.43
C ARG A 35 -3.39 -6.65 -25.82
N LEU A 36 -3.16 -7.92 -26.16
CA LEU A 36 -1.91 -8.34 -26.79
C LEU A 36 -2.13 -8.41 -28.31
N VAL A 37 -1.30 -7.67 -29.05
CA VAL A 37 -1.36 -7.54 -30.51
C VAL A 37 -0.04 -7.94 -31.15
N ALA A 38 -0.06 -8.36 -32.41
CA ALA A 38 1.11 -8.63 -33.24
C ALA A 38 0.94 -8.01 -34.62
N ASP A 39 2.04 -7.69 -35.30
CA ASP A 39 2.05 -7.11 -36.66
C ASP A 39 1.75 -8.15 -37.75
N VAL A 40 1.69 -9.42 -37.39
CA VAL A 40 1.43 -10.54 -38.30
C VAL A 40 0.33 -11.46 -37.78
N ASP A 41 -0.47 -12.02 -38.69
CA ASP A 41 -1.50 -13.02 -38.37
C ASP A 41 -0.98 -14.46 -38.40
N ARG A 42 0.21 -14.66 -38.99
CA ARG A 42 0.91 -15.95 -39.12
C ARG A 42 2.40 -15.75 -38.87
N VAL A 43 3.04 -16.74 -38.29
CA VAL A 43 4.47 -16.68 -37.97
C VAL A 43 5.23 -17.89 -38.53
N GLN A 44 6.46 -17.66 -38.96
CA GLN A 44 7.33 -18.71 -39.46
C GLN A 44 8.52 -18.92 -38.50
N PRO A 45 8.91 -20.17 -38.19
CA PRO A 45 10.12 -20.44 -37.41
C PRO A 45 11.36 -19.73 -38.01
N GLY A 46 12.19 -19.13 -37.16
CA GLY A 46 13.37 -18.38 -37.58
C GLY A 46 13.10 -16.94 -38.06
N THR A 47 11.86 -16.46 -37.99
CA THR A 47 11.52 -15.06 -38.31
C THR A 47 11.36 -14.21 -37.05
N LEU A 48 11.46 -12.89 -37.23
CA LEU A 48 11.18 -11.88 -36.22
C LEU A 48 9.85 -11.21 -36.55
N PHE A 49 9.03 -10.96 -35.53
CA PHE A 49 7.81 -10.18 -35.66
C PHE A 49 7.67 -9.23 -34.48
N THR A 50 6.81 -8.23 -34.57
CA THR A 50 6.57 -7.27 -33.48
C THR A 50 5.31 -7.65 -32.74
N ALA A 51 5.43 -7.86 -31.42
CA ALA A 51 4.29 -7.95 -30.52
C ALA A 51 4.21 -6.71 -29.63
N GLY A 52 3.04 -6.40 -29.11
CA GLY A 52 2.89 -5.31 -28.17
C GLY A 52 1.67 -5.39 -27.27
N VAL A 53 1.78 -4.75 -26.12
CA VAL A 53 0.67 -4.58 -25.16
C VAL A 53 0.00 -3.24 -25.46
N HIS A 54 -1.20 -3.29 -26.01
CA HIS A 54 -2.04 -2.11 -26.29
C HIS A 54 -2.92 -1.81 -25.08
N LEU A 55 -2.75 -0.63 -24.50
CA LEU A 55 -3.62 -0.11 -23.45
C LEU A 55 -4.46 1.02 -24.05
N SER A 56 -5.78 0.87 -24.04
CA SER A 56 -6.72 1.95 -24.31
C SER A 56 -7.21 2.52 -22.97
N VAL A 57 -7.05 3.81 -22.78
CA VAL A 57 -7.27 4.53 -21.50
C VAL A 57 -8.45 5.48 -21.67
N ALA A 58 -9.37 5.48 -20.71
CA ALA A 58 -10.55 6.34 -20.75
C ALA A 58 -10.15 7.84 -20.73
N PRO A 59 -10.97 8.74 -21.31
CA PRO A 59 -10.72 10.18 -21.25
C PRO A 59 -10.60 10.68 -19.81
N GLY A 60 -9.61 11.54 -19.55
CA GLY A 60 -9.30 12.05 -18.20
C GLY A 60 -8.37 11.16 -17.38
N TRP A 61 -8.08 9.94 -17.84
CA TRP A 61 -7.16 9.01 -17.19
C TRP A 61 -5.84 8.91 -17.96
N HIS A 62 -4.76 8.63 -17.24
CA HIS A 62 -3.44 8.37 -17.80
C HIS A 62 -2.74 7.18 -17.14
N VAL A 63 -1.81 6.58 -17.90
CA VAL A 63 -0.88 5.54 -17.45
C VAL A 63 0.55 6.02 -17.64
N TYR A 64 1.50 5.46 -16.89
CA TYR A 64 2.84 6.05 -16.79
C TYR A 64 3.89 5.44 -17.71
N TRP A 65 4.88 6.27 -18.04
CA TRP A 65 6.07 5.89 -18.80
C TRP A 65 7.10 5.17 -17.91
N GLU A 66 8.19 4.67 -18.49
CA GLU A 66 9.24 3.93 -17.80
C GLU A 66 9.90 4.72 -16.65
N ASN A 67 10.10 6.03 -16.85
CA ASN A 67 10.29 6.96 -15.75
C ASN A 67 8.95 7.67 -15.52
N PRO A 68 8.25 7.36 -14.42
CA PRO A 68 6.89 7.84 -14.22
C PRO A 68 6.82 9.28 -13.68
N GLY A 69 7.94 9.86 -13.22
CA GLY A 69 7.99 11.16 -12.54
C GLY A 69 8.01 11.04 -11.01
N ASP A 70 7.42 12.01 -10.31
CA ASP A 70 7.64 12.20 -8.87
C ASP A 70 6.96 11.16 -7.95
N THR A 71 5.74 10.69 -8.27
CA THR A 71 4.94 9.84 -7.35
C THR A 71 4.19 8.68 -8.01
N ALA A 72 4.67 8.18 -9.14
CA ALA A 72 3.95 7.20 -9.96
C ALA A 72 4.72 5.90 -10.22
N LEU A 73 4.06 4.91 -10.85
CA LEU A 73 4.64 3.58 -11.15
C LEU A 73 4.57 3.27 -12.65
N PRO A 74 5.66 2.79 -13.27
CA PRO A 74 5.71 2.51 -14.70
C PRO A 74 4.89 1.27 -15.07
N ILE A 75 4.51 1.16 -16.35
CA ILE A 75 3.93 -0.07 -16.88
C ILE A 75 4.99 -1.18 -16.91
N GLN A 76 4.66 -2.36 -16.41
CA GLN A 76 5.53 -3.54 -16.45
C GLN A 76 4.93 -4.60 -17.36
N VAL A 77 5.77 -5.22 -18.20
CA VAL A 77 5.35 -6.30 -19.10
C VAL A 77 6.29 -7.48 -18.94
N ALA A 78 5.78 -8.58 -18.41
CA ALA A 78 6.48 -9.85 -18.28
C ALA A 78 6.04 -10.82 -19.39
N TRP A 79 6.94 -11.09 -20.33
CA TRP A 79 6.70 -12.01 -21.45
C TRP A 79 6.83 -13.47 -21.01
N GLN A 80 5.84 -14.28 -21.36
CA GLN A 80 5.82 -15.73 -21.17
C GLN A 80 5.77 -16.37 -22.55
N LEU A 81 6.96 -16.59 -23.12
CA LEU A 81 7.13 -17.12 -24.46
C LEU A 81 7.39 -18.64 -24.44
N PRO A 82 7.04 -19.36 -25.52
CA PRO A 82 7.37 -20.77 -25.63
C PRO A 82 8.89 -21.00 -25.72
N ALA A 83 9.31 -22.24 -25.42
CA ALA A 83 10.72 -22.58 -25.31
C ALA A 83 11.53 -22.16 -26.56
N GLY A 84 12.62 -21.42 -26.32
CA GLY A 84 13.54 -20.93 -27.35
C GLY A 84 13.12 -19.63 -28.04
N ALA A 85 11.93 -19.09 -27.78
CA ALA A 85 11.54 -17.75 -28.24
C ALA A 85 12.01 -16.68 -27.25
N THR A 86 12.42 -15.52 -27.75
CA THR A 86 12.91 -14.39 -26.95
C THR A 86 12.21 -13.09 -27.31
N ALA A 87 12.05 -12.21 -26.34
CA ALA A 87 11.54 -10.85 -26.51
C ALA A 87 12.70 -9.85 -26.40
N SER A 88 12.72 -8.84 -27.25
CA SER A 88 13.62 -7.70 -27.08
C SER A 88 13.23 -6.86 -25.85
N VAL A 89 14.13 -5.96 -25.43
CA VAL A 89 13.77 -4.89 -24.50
C VAL A 89 12.53 -4.15 -24.98
N LEU A 90 11.72 -3.70 -24.02
CA LEU A 90 10.47 -3.01 -24.29
C LEU A 90 10.78 -1.63 -24.91
N ARG A 91 10.14 -1.34 -26.04
CA ARG A 91 10.29 -0.08 -26.76
C ARG A 91 9.10 0.80 -26.44
N TRP A 92 9.40 1.95 -25.86
CA TRP A 92 8.42 2.91 -25.38
C TRP A 92 8.20 4.01 -26.42
N PRO A 93 6.95 4.33 -26.79
CA PRO A 93 6.63 5.54 -27.53
C PRO A 93 7.04 6.81 -26.76
N GLU A 94 7.26 7.92 -27.47
CA GLU A 94 7.50 9.22 -26.85
C GLU A 94 6.44 9.56 -25.78
N PRO A 95 6.83 9.81 -24.53
CA PRO A 95 5.90 10.16 -23.46
C PRO A 95 5.41 11.61 -23.57
N ALA A 96 4.33 11.91 -22.88
CA ALA A 96 3.91 13.28 -22.61
C ALA A 96 4.18 13.64 -21.14
N ARG A 97 4.33 14.95 -20.89
CA ARG A 97 4.48 15.52 -19.54
C ARG A 97 3.13 16.04 -19.08
N TYR A 98 2.73 15.66 -17.88
CA TYR A 98 1.53 16.15 -17.22
C TYR A 98 1.90 16.78 -15.87
N GLN A 99 1.09 17.75 -15.46
CA GLN A 99 1.15 18.35 -14.14
C GLN A 99 -0.09 17.87 -13.39
N GLU A 100 0.13 17.16 -12.30
CA GLU A 100 -0.91 16.76 -11.37
C GLU A 100 -1.04 17.81 -10.25
N ASP A 101 -2.14 17.73 -9.49
CA ASP A 101 -2.39 18.64 -8.37
C ASP A 101 -1.24 18.61 -7.35
N GLY A 102 -0.97 19.75 -6.71
CA GLY A 102 0.13 19.87 -5.76
C GLY A 102 1.52 20.05 -6.40
N GLY A 103 1.60 20.30 -7.71
CA GLY A 103 2.87 20.59 -8.41
C GLY A 103 3.68 19.35 -8.77
N ILE A 104 3.04 18.18 -8.80
CA ILE A 104 3.65 16.89 -9.12
C ILE A 104 3.79 16.78 -10.64
N THR A 105 5.01 16.50 -11.12
CA THR A 105 5.25 16.27 -12.55
C THR A 105 5.34 14.78 -12.83
N VAL A 106 4.52 14.33 -13.78
CA VAL A 106 4.50 12.92 -14.21
C VAL A 106 4.70 12.79 -15.72
N PHE A 107 5.21 11.63 -16.14
CA PHE A 107 5.36 11.29 -17.55
C PHE A 107 4.55 10.04 -17.89
N GLY A 108 3.83 10.09 -18.99
CA GLY A 108 2.94 8.99 -19.34
C GLY A 108 2.16 9.18 -20.63
N TYR A 109 1.00 8.55 -20.69
CA TYR A 109 0.15 8.43 -21.86
C TYR A 109 -1.33 8.57 -21.47
N GLU A 110 -2.03 9.44 -22.18
CA GLU A 110 -3.50 9.53 -22.18
C GLU A 110 -4.07 8.82 -23.41
N ARG A 111 -5.35 8.42 -23.34
CA ARG A 111 -6.15 7.79 -24.41
C ARG A 111 -5.68 6.42 -24.86
N GLU A 112 -4.42 6.26 -25.24
CA GLU A 112 -3.85 4.96 -25.60
C GLU A 112 -2.32 4.96 -25.61
N THR A 113 -1.74 3.78 -25.35
CA THR A 113 -0.32 3.50 -25.56
C THR A 113 -0.09 2.06 -26.00
N LEU A 114 0.97 1.83 -26.75
CA LEU A 114 1.35 0.51 -27.24
C LEU A 114 2.83 0.28 -26.98
N LEU A 115 3.12 -0.65 -26.08
CA LEU A 115 4.49 -1.00 -25.70
C LEU A 115 4.96 -2.16 -26.57
N LEU A 116 6.05 -1.95 -27.32
CA LEU A 116 6.45 -2.84 -28.40
C LEU A 116 7.65 -3.70 -28.03
N SER A 117 7.64 -4.97 -28.38
CA SER A 117 8.81 -5.85 -28.31
C SER A 117 8.94 -6.67 -29.59
N ALA A 118 10.16 -6.84 -30.06
CA ALA A 118 10.44 -7.75 -31.15
C ALA A 118 10.55 -9.18 -30.60
N ILE A 119 9.76 -10.09 -31.14
CA ILE A 119 9.74 -11.50 -30.75
C ILE A 119 10.52 -12.30 -31.79
N SER A 120 11.57 -12.99 -31.34
CA SER A 120 12.38 -13.90 -32.15
C SER A 120 11.93 -15.33 -31.93
N LEU A 121 11.65 -16.05 -33.02
CA LEU A 121 11.24 -17.45 -32.97
C LEU A 121 12.40 -18.39 -33.32
N PRO A 122 12.60 -19.47 -32.53
CA PRO A 122 13.63 -20.45 -32.86
C PRO A 122 13.25 -21.21 -34.13
N THR A 123 14.25 -21.60 -34.92
CA THR A 123 14.07 -22.41 -36.14
C THR A 123 13.49 -23.80 -35.86
N ALA A 124 13.64 -24.30 -34.64
CA ALA A 124 13.13 -25.60 -34.18
C ALA A 124 11.69 -25.55 -33.64
N ALA A 125 10.99 -24.42 -33.76
CA ALA A 125 9.60 -24.31 -33.31
C ALA A 125 8.71 -25.34 -34.03
N SER A 126 8.18 -26.30 -33.27
CA SER A 126 7.33 -27.38 -33.74
C SER A 126 5.95 -27.31 -33.05
N GLY A 127 4.88 -27.44 -33.83
CA GLY A 127 3.50 -27.25 -33.38
C GLY A 127 2.64 -26.58 -34.44
N GLY A 128 1.31 -26.60 -34.32
CA GLY A 128 0.40 -25.94 -35.28
C GLY A 128 0.28 -24.42 -35.09
N SER A 129 0.62 -23.92 -33.90
CA SER A 129 0.45 -22.51 -33.52
C SER A 129 1.43 -22.10 -32.42
N LEU A 130 1.86 -20.85 -32.46
CA LEU A 130 2.60 -20.16 -31.41
C LEU A 130 1.63 -19.51 -30.41
N VAL A 131 1.82 -19.76 -29.11
CA VAL A 131 1.07 -19.07 -28.05
C VAL A 131 1.99 -18.06 -27.38
N VAL A 132 1.70 -16.78 -27.54
CA VAL A 132 2.39 -15.66 -26.89
C VAL A 132 1.57 -15.24 -25.68
N LYS A 133 2.19 -15.19 -24.50
CA LYS A 133 1.56 -14.70 -23.28
C LYS A 133 2.34 -13.51 -22.72
N ALA A 134 1.63 -12.56 -22.13
CA ALA A 134 2.22 -11.42 -21.44
C ALA A 134 1.40 -11.12 -20.18
N LYS A 135 2.08 -10.92 -19.05
CA LYS A 135 1.46 -10.31 -17.87
C LYS A 135 1.82 -8.82 -17.87
N ALA A 136 0.80 -7.96 -17.90
CA ALA A 136 0.98 -6.53 -17.83
C ALA A 136 0.45 -6.01 -16.48
N ASP A 137 1.23 -5.18 -15.80
CA ASP A 137 0.87 -4.50 -14.56
C ASP A 137 1.05 -2.98 -14.78
N TRP A 138 0.11 -2.16 -14.32
CA TRP A 138 0.17 -0.71 -14.47
C TRP A 138 -0.53 0.02 -13.31
N LEU A 139 -0.23 1.31 -13.19
CA LEU A 139 -0.98 2.25 -12.37
C LEU A 139 -1.71 3.22 -13.31
N VAL A 140 -3.03 3.38 -13.13
CA VAL A 140 -3.84 4.34 -13.90
C VAL A 140 -4.41 5.39 -12.96
N CYS A 141 -4.31 6.67 -13.32
CA CYS A 141 -4.72 7.78 -12.45
C CYS A 141 -5.57 8.82 -13.18
N GLU A 142 -6.49 9.43 -12.43
CA GLU A 142 -7.19 10.68 -12.78
C GLU A 142 -7.04 11.64 -11.58
N LYS A 143 -7.90 11.50 -10.57
CA LYS A 143 -7.74 12.12 -9.23
C LYS A 143 -7.28 11.13 -8.16
N LEU A 144 -7.52 9.84 -8.44
CA LEU A 144 -7.13 8.72 -7.61
C LEU A 144 -6.38 7.72 -8.49
N CYS A 145 -5.32 7.15 -7.95
CA CYS A 145 -4.52 6.14 -8.62
C CYS A 145 -5.00 4.73 -8.29
N ILE A 146 -5.25 3.92 -9.31
CA ILE A 146 -5.79 2.57 -9.19
C ILE A 146 -4.82 1.59 -9.86
N PRO A 147 -4.28 0.59 -9.15
CA PRO A 147 -3.48 -0.46 -9.78
C PRO A 147 -4.36 -1.34 -10.67
N GLY A 148 -3.83 -1.70 -11.85
CA GLY A 148 -4.47 -2.61 -12.80
C GLY A 148 -3.49 -3.66 -13.30
N ASP A 149 -4.02 -4.83 -13.64
CA ASP A 149 -3.24 -5.92 -14.23
C ASP A 149 -4.03 -6.69 -15.28
N ALA A 150 -3.32 -7.37 -16.18
CA ALA A 150 -3.91 -8.27 -17.16
C ALA A 150 -2.96 -9.43 -17.53
N ALA A 151 -3.52 -10.64 -17.54
CA ALA A 151 -2.91 -11.80 -18.19
C ALA A 151 -3.41 -11.91 -19.64
N LEU A 152 -2.56 -11.53 -20.58
CA LEU A 152 -2.89 -11.46 -22.01
C LEU A 152 -2.35 -12.68 -22.74
N THR A 153 -3.12 -13.19 -23.69
CA THR A 153 -2.73 -14.34 -24.54
C THR A 153 -3.10 -14.07 -25.99
N LEU A 154 -2.16 -14.36 -26.90
CA LEU A 154 -2.32 -14.28 -28.35
C LEU A 154 -1.85 -15.60 -28.95
N THR A 155 -2.66 -16.18 -29.85
CA THR A 155 -2.31 -17.43 -30.54
C THR A 155 -2.14 -17.17 -32.03
N LEU A 156 -0.94 -17.37 -32.55
CA LEU A 156 -0.57 -17.14 -33.95
C LEU A 156 -0.32 -18.49 -34.64
N PRO A 157 -1.09 -18.88 -35.67
CA PRO A 157 -0.82 -20.10 -36.43
C PRO A 157 0.53 -20.04 -37.16
N LEU A 158 1.18 -21.20 -37.31
CA LEU A 158 2.38 -21.28 -38.13
C LEU A 158 2.02 -21.19 -39.63
N GLY A 159 2.82 -20.47 -40.41
CA GLY A 159 2.65 -20.33 -41.85
C GLY A 159 3.46 -19.18 -42.43
N GLU A 160 3.28 -18.88 -43.71
CA GLU A 160 3.90 -17.70 -44.33
C GLU A 160 3.42 -16.42 -43.62
N PRO A 161 4.35 -15.55 -43.17
CA PRO A 161 3.98 -14.31 -42.50
C PRO A 161 3.11 -13.43 -43.38
N SER A 162 2.00 -12.95 -42.82
CA SER A 162 1.11 -11.98 -43.46
C SER A 162 0.77 -10.88 -42.46
N PRO A 163 0.68 -9.61 -42.88
CA PRO A 163 0.35 -8.51 -41.99
C PRO A 163 -1.00 -8.71 -41.31
N SER A 164 -1.06 -8.42 -40.01
CA SER A 164 -2.31 -8.45 -39.25
C SER A 164 -3.15 -7.20 -39.45
N THR A 165 -4.39 -7.25 -38.96
CA THR A 165 -5.24 -6.05 -38.83
C THR A 165 -4.64 -4.98 -37.90
N GLU A 166 -3.75 -5.38 -36.98
CA GLU A 166 -3.09 -4.50 -36.01
C GLU A 166 -1.73 -3.97 -36.52
N ALA A 167 -1.26 -4.40 -37.70
CA ALA A 167 0.02 -3.97 -38.27
C ALA A 167 0.09 -2.45 -38.46
N ALA A 168 -1.03 -1.81 -38.82
CA ALA A 168 -1.09 -0.37 -39.01
C ALA A 168 -0.94 0.40 -37.69
N VAL A 169 -1.60 -0.03 -36.61
CA VAL A 169 -1.47 0.62 -35.29
C VAL A 169 -0.08 0.39 -34.71
N ILE A 170 0.48 -0.82 -34.87
CA ILE A 170 1.87 -1.11 -34.48
C ILE A 170 2.85 -0.21 -35.23
N GLY A 171 2.69 -0.06 -36.55
CA GLY A 171 3.52 0.85 -37.35
C GLY A 171 3.44 2.31 -36.90
N ALA A 172 2.23 2.77 -36.55
CA ALA A 172 2.01 4.14 -36.06
C ALA A 172 2.69 4.41 -34.71
N PHE A 173 2.66 3.45 -33.77
CA PHE A 173 3.37 3.58 -32.50
C PHE A 173 4.87 3.34 -32.62
N ALA A 174 5.31 2.44 -33.51
CA ALA A 174 6.72 2.23 -33.80
C ALA A 174 7.38 3.50 -34.34
N ALA A 175 6.67 4.32 -35.11
CA ALA A 175 7.14 5.61 -35.58
C ALA A 175 7.30 6.67 -34.47
N LYS A 176 6.62 6.49 -33.33
CA LYS A 176 6.72 7.35 -32.14
C LYS A 176 7.79 6.88 -31.15
N VAL A 177 8.36 5.70 -31.32
CA VAL A 177 9.47 5.22 -30.49
C VAL A 177 10.71 6.09 -30.78
N PRO A 178 11.40 6.60 -29.75
CA PRO A 178 12.62 7.36 -29.93
C PRO A 178 13.67 6.60 -30.75
N LYS A 179 14.29 7.27 -31.70
CA LYS A 179 15.36 6.68 -32.53
C LYS A 179 16.68 6.77 -31.79
N ALA A 180 17.65 5.92 -32.13
CA ALA A 180 19.00 6.04 -31.58
C ALA A 180 19.61 7.39 -31.95
N GLY A 181 19.86 8.26 -30.95
CA GLY A 181 20.31 9.63 -31.17
C GLY A 181 21.66 9.71 -31.87
N ALA A 182 22.63 8.89 -31.48
CA ALA A 182 23.97 8.86 -32.08
C ALA A 182 23.93 8.62 -33.61
N ALA A 183 23.09 7.70 -34.07
CA ALA A 183 22.92 7.41 -35.51
C ALA A 183 22.27 8.58 -36.27
N ALA A 184 21.49 9.40 -35.56
CA ALA A 184 20.80 10.56 -36.11
C ALA A 184 21.56 11.88 -35.90
N GLY A 185 22.76 11.88 -35.30
CA GLY A 185 23.48 13.10 -34.92
C GLY A 185 22.75 13.92 -33.84
N VAL A 186 22.10 13.26 -32.89
CA VAL A 186 21.56 13.87 -31.66
C VAL A 186 22.30 13.28 -30.46
N THR A 187 23.08 14.08 -29.76
CA THR A 187 23.87 13.63 -28.62
C THR A 187 23.88 14.67 -27.50
N ILE A 188 24.30 14.25 -26.31
CA ILE A 188 24.65 15.17 -25.23
C ILE A 188 26.12 15.54 -25.45
N ALA A 189 26.36 16.76 -25.95
CA ALA A 189 27.70 17.25 -26.25
C ALA A 189 28.50 17.52 -24.97
N GLN A 190 27.86 18.12 -23.98
CA GLN A 190 28.43 18.40 -22.66
C GLN A 190 27.39 18.20 -21.57
N ALA A 191 27.83 17.78 -20.38
CA ALA A 191 27.00 17.67 -19.20
C ALA A 191 27.77 18.20 -17.99
N LEU A 192 27.28 19.28 -17.41
CA LEU A 192 27.85 19.96 -16.25
C LEU A 192 26.98 19.68 -15.03
N VAL A 193 27.63 19.42 -13.89
CA VAL A 193 26.94 19.17 -12.62
C VAL A 193 27.45 20.15 -11.59
N ARG A 194 26.57 21.01 -11.09
CA ARG A 194 26.90 21.98 -10.03
C ARG A 194 26.21 21.58 -8.73
N ARG A 195 26.99 21.28 -7.70
CA ARG A 195 26.46 20.93 -6.37
C ARG A 195 26.42 22.17 -5.48
N SER A 196 25.26 22.47 -4.90
CA SER A 196 25.08 23.60 -3.98
C SER A 196 23.99 23.26 -2.95
N GLY A 197 24.29 23.38 -1.65
CA GLY A 197 23.32 23.18 -0.57
C GLY A 197 22.64 21.80 -0.55
N GLY A 198 23.35 20.72 -0.87
CA GLY A 198 22.80 19.35 -0.92
C GLY A 198 22.06 18.98 -2.20
N ARG A 199 21.74 19.94 -3.08
CA ARG A 199 21.15 19.70 -4.40
C ARG A 199 22.20 19.75 -5.50
N SER A 200 21.98 18.97 -6.56
CA SER A 200 22.84 18.97 -7.75
C SER A 200 22.04 19.50 -8.94
N THR A 201 22.55 20.53 -9.61
CA THR A 201 21.96 21.08 -10.83
C THR A 201 22.70 20.52 -12.02
N PHE A 202 21.98 19.88 -12.93
CA PHE A 202 22.50 19.32 -14.17
C PHE A 202 22.19 20.29 -15.31
N THR A 203 23.23 20.63 -16.07
CA THR A 203 23.12 21.44 -17.29
C THR A 203 23.68 20.63 -18.45
N LEU A 204 22.82 20.23 -19.37
CA LEU A 204 23.16 19.46 -20.55
C LEU A 204 23.16 20.36 -21.78
N GLU A 205 24.21 20.30 -22.57
CA GLU A 205 24.24 20.89 -23.92
C GLU A 205 23.95 19.80 -24.94
N ILE A 206 22.85 19.93 -25.67
CA ILE A 206 22.40 18.96 -26.65
C ILE A 206 22.88 19.39 -28.04
N ASP A 207 23.74 18.59 -28.67
CA ASP A 207 23.95 18.71 -30.11
C ASP A 207 22.79 18.03 -30.82
N ALA A 208 21.88 18.84 -31.37
CA ALA A 208 20.71 18.36 -32.08
C ALA A 208 20.93 18.29 -33.61
N GLY A 209 22.15 18.49 -34.12
CA GLY A 209 22.44 18.41 -35.56
C GLY A 209 21.59 19.38 -36.39
N GLY A 210 21.42 20.62 -35.91
CA GLY A 210 20.62 21.66 -36.57
C GLY A 210 19.10 21.55 -36.37
N ARG A 211 18.61 20.62 -35.55
CA ARG A 211 17.21 20.56 -35.10
C ARG A 211 16.98 21.44 -33.87
N ARG A 212 15.73 21.85 -33.65
CA ARG A 212 15.36 22.59 -32.44
C ARG A 212 14.90 21.61 -31.37
N VAL A 213 15.52 21.66 -30.19
CA VAL A 213 15.09 20.87 -29.03
C VAL A 213 13.81 21.49 -28.46
N VAL A 214 12.80 20.65 -28.24
CA VAL A 214 11.46 21.04 -27.79
C VAL A 214 11.23 20.56 -26.36
N ARG A 215 11.55 19.29 -26.06
CA ARG A 215 11.38 18.69 -24.73
C ARG A 215 12.51 17.74 -24.42
N PHE A 216 12.72 17.51 -23.14
CA PHE A 216 13.60 16.48 -22.62
C PHE A 216 12.87 15.67 -21.56
N PHE A 217 12.98 14.35 -21.64
CA PHE A 217 12.45 13.41 -20.67
C PHE A 217 13.61 12.58 -20.11
N PRO A 218 14.01 12.78 -18.84
CA PRO A 218 15.07 11.99 -18.25
C PRO A 218 14.61 10.54 -18.07
N ARG A 219 15.48 9.57 -18.36
CA ARG A 219 15.21 8.14 -18.11
C ARG A 219 15.84 7.70 -16.80
N THR A 220 17.14 7.94 -16.63
CA THR A 220 17.87 7.54 -15.42
C THR A 220 19.11 8.40 -15.22
N ILE A 221 19.39 8.73 -13.97
CA ILE A 221 20.67 9.25 -13.49
C ILE A 221 21.11 8.35 -12.34
N GLU A 222 22.26 7.71 -12.48
CA GLU A 222 22.72 6.73 -11.49
C GLU A 222 23.03 7.43 -10.15
N GLY A 223 22.30 7.06 -9.10
CA GLY A 223 22.45 7.56 -7.73
C GLY A 223 21.78 8.91 -7.44
N PHE A 224 20.84 9.36 -8.28
CA PHE A 224 20.14 10.63 -8.08
C PHE A 224 18.64 10.51 -8.34
N THR A 225 17.87 11.14 -7.45
CA THR A 225 16.44 11.37 -7.60
C THR A 225 16.20 12.73 -8.28
N ILE A 226 15.52 12.72 -9.42
CA ILE A 226 15.34 13.91 -10.27
C ILE A 226 14.13 14.73 -9.79
N ASP A 227 14.27 16.05 -9.72
CA ASP A 227 13.16 16.99 -9.55
C ASP A 227 12.52 17.26 -10.92
N HIS A 228 11.46 16.51 -11.24
CA HIS A 228 10.86 16.52 -12.58
C HIS A 228 10.13 17.83 -12.90
N GLY A 229 9.67 18.56 -11.88
CA GLY A 229 8.98 19.85 -12.02
C GLY A 229 9.85 20.99 -12.53
N LYS A 230 11.19 20.87 -12.42
CA LYS A 230 12.13 21.93 -12.79
C LYS A 230 12.95 21.65 -14.04
N ILE A 231 12.47 20.77 -14.94
CA ILE A 231 13.15 20.50 -16.22
C ILE A 231 12.85 21.59 -17.25
N ALA A 232 13.82 22.48 -17.45
CA ALA A 232 13.76 23.56 -18.42
C ALA A 232 14.59 23.24 -19.68
N VAL A 233 14.02 23.57 -20.85
CA VAL A 233 14.73 23.51 -22.14
C VAL A 233 14.85 24.93 -22.68
N ARG A 234 16.08 25.40 -22.90
CA ARG A 234 16.40 26.74 -23.42
C ARG A 234 17.33 26.61 -24.63
N GLY A 235 16.74 26.60 -25.84
CA GLY A 235 17.50 26.38 -27.07
C GLY A 235 18.05 24.95 -27.12
N ALA A 236 19.38 24.81 -27.09
CA ALA A 236 20.07 23.51 -27.03
C ALA A 236 20.39 23.06 -25.59
N THR A 237 20.17 23.93 -24.61
CA THR A 237 20.52 23.67 -23.21
C THR A 237 19.33 23.08 -22.46
N VAL A 238 19.55 22.01 -21.71
CA VAL A 238 18.57 21.41 -20.79
C VAL A 238 19.09 21.57 -19.38
N GLU A 239 18.28 22.10 -18.48
CA GLU A 239 18.63 22.33 -17.08
C GLU A 239 17.59 21.68 -16.16
N PHE A 240 18.04 20.94 -15.15
CA PHE A 240 17.17 20.38 -14.11
C PHE A 240 17.94 20.13 -12.81
N SER A 241 17.22 20.00 -11.70
CA SER A 241 17.80 19.64 -10.40
C SER A 241 17.62 18.15 -10.11
N ALA A 242 18.56 17.56 -9.38
CA ALA A 242 18.41 16.25 -8.78
C ALA A 242 19.09 16.21 -7.40
N GLU A 243 18.54 15.40 -6.51
CA GLU A 243 19.06 15.15 -5.17
C GLU A 243 19.80 13.81 -5.15
N PRO A 244 20.99 13.75 -4.54
CA PRO A 244 21.74 12.51 -4.45
C PRO A 244 21.02 11.53 -3.52
N ASP A 245 20.97 10.25 -3.90
CA ASP A 245 20.31 9.20 -3.08
C ASP A 245 21.11 8.92 -1.79
N ASP A 246 22.43 9.13 -1.82
CA ASP A 246 23.34 9.08 -0.67
C ASP A 246 24.50 10.09 -0.82
N GLU A 247 25.23 10.37 0.27
CA GLU A 247 26.33 11.36 0.26
C GLU A 247 27.50 10.99 -0.68
N SER A 248 27.64 9.71 -1.04
CA SER A 248 28.68 9.19 -1.93
C SER A 248 28.25 9.16 -3.40
N ALA A 249 27.01 9.55 -3.71
CA ALA A 249 26.44 9.47 -5.04
C ALA A 249 27.28 10.25 -6.06
N THR A 250 27.76 9.50 -7.06
CA THR A 250 28.48 10.01 -8.23
C THR A 250 27.65 9.72 -9.46
N ALA A 251 27.25 10.77 -10.17
CA ALA A 251 26.49 10.60 -11.40
C ALA A 251 27.46 10.06 -12.44
N ARG A 252 27.38 8.75 -12.77
CA ARG A 252 28.28 8.08 -13.72
C ARG A 252 27.66 7.97 -15.11
N ARG A 253 26.34 7.75 -15.16
CA ARG A 253 25.57 7.69 -16.40
C ARG A 253 24.31 8.53 -16.28
N LEU A 254 24.02 9.22 -17.38
CA LEU A 254 22.78 9.95 -17.59
C LEU A 254 22.19 9.53 -18.92
N SER A 255 20.89 9.25 -18.94
CA SER A 255 20.15 8.92 -20.15
C SER A 255 18.77 9.56 -20.18
N GLY A 256 18.23 9.76 -21.37
CA GLY A 256 16.91 10.34 -21.57
C GLY A 256 16.49 10.40 -23.04
N VAL A 257 15.32 10.99 -23.27
CA VAL A 257 14.74 11.20 -24.60
C VAL A 257 14.75 12.69 -24.91
N VAL A 258 15.41 13.06 -26.00
CA VAL A 258 15.37 14.41 -26.58
C VAL A 258 14.30 14.44 -27.65
N VAL A 259 13.31 15.31 -27.48
CA VAL A 259 12.28 15.57 -28.50
C VAL A 259 12.64 16.84 -29.24
N THR A 260 12.67 16.74 -30.57
CA THR A 260 12.95 17.84 -31.47
C THR A 260 11.74 18.16 -32.34
N ASP A 261 11.84 19.22 -33.15
CA ASP A 261 10.89 19.54 -34.20
C ASP A 261 10.79 18.47 -35.31
N ARG A 262 11.72 17.50 -35.37
CA ARG A 262 11.78 16.43 -36.38
C ARG A 262 11.73 15.01 -35.78
N GLY A 263 11.24 14.87 -34.56
CA GLY A 263 11.03 13.59 -33.87
C GLY A 263 11.83 13.45 -32.57
N SER A 264 11.74 12.27 -31.96
CA SER A 264 12.35 11.94 -30.66
C SER A 264 13.55 11.00 -30.80
N PHE A 265 14.52 11.18 -29.91
CA PHE A 265 15.81 10.49 -29.94
C PHE A 265 16.27 10.06 -28.55
N ASP A 266 16.68 8.80 -28.41
CA ASP A 266 17.35 8.31 -27.21
C ASP A 266 18.78 8.83 -27.16
N VAL A 267 19.15 9.45 -26.04
CA VAL A 267 20.51 9.94 -25.77
C VAL A 267 21.01 9.41 -24.44
N ALA A 268 22.32 9.16 -24.37
CA ALA A 268 23.00 8.77 -23.15
C ALA A 268 24.42 9.33 -23.15
N THR A 269 24.94 9.63 -21.96
CA THR A 269 26.33 10.04 -21.78
C THR A 269 26.89 9.50 -20.48
N SER A 270 28.21 9.29 -20.46
CA SER A 270 28.96 8.97 -19.25
C SER A 270 29.55 10.25 -18.68
N LEU A 271 29.31 10.51 -17.41
CA LEU A 271 29.82 11.66 -16.69
C LEU A 271 31.15 11.26 -16.05
N THR A 272 32.25 11.90 -16.48
CA THR A 272 33.53 11.80 -15.80
C THR A 272 33.57 12.78 -14.63
N SER A 273 34.12 12.32 -13.50
CA SER A 273 34.47 13.13 -12.31
C SER A 273 35.44 14.25 -12.68
N GLY A 274 34.91 15.31 -13.28
CA GLY A 274 35.66 16.43 -13.84
C GLY A 274 34.75 17.46 -14.52
N ALA A 275 33.44 17.44 -14.24
CA ALA A 275 32.59 18.58 -14.54
C ALA A 275 33.11 19.75 -13.70
N ALA A 276 33.66 20.76 -14.37
CA ALA A 276 34.33 21.89 -13.75
C ALA A 276 33.49 22.50 -12.63
N ILE A 277 34.00 22.40 -11.39
CA ILE A 277 33.52 23.18 -10.27
C ILE A 277 34.06 24.59 -10.50
N GLU A 278 33.29 25.45 -11.15
CA GLU A 278 33.60 26.87 -11.19
C GLU A 278 33.12 27.51 -9.87
N PRO A 279 34.04 27.96 -8.99
CA PRO A 279 33.66 28.55 -7.71
C PRO A 279 32.95 29.90 -7.97
N PRO A 280 31.92 30.25 -7.18
CA PRO A 280 31.33 31.59 -7.24
C PRO A 280 32.34 32.62 -6.73
N ASP A 281 32.38 33.78 -7.40
CA ASP A 281 33.21 34.96 -7.15
C ASP A 281 33.70 35.13 -5.70
N THR A 282 35.03 35.06 -5.51
CA THR A 282 35.70 35.66 -4.35
C THR A 282 36.09 37.10 -4.68
N ALA A 283 35.28 38.05 -4.20
CA ALA A 283 35.79 39.37 -3.86
C ALA A 283 36.29 39.33 -2.40
N ASP A 284 37.41 40.03 -2.17
CA ASP A 284 38.02 40.39 -0.88
C ASP A 284 39.06 39.43 -0.24
N VAL A 285 40.25 39.48 -0.83
CA VAL A 285 41.57 39.85 -0.23
C VAL A 285 41.79 39.58 1.28
N VAL A 286 42.82 38.77 1.62
CA VAL A 286 44.10 39.15 2.32
C VAL A 286 44.87 37.88 2.80
N SER A 287 46.07 37.68 2.22
CA SER A 287 47.37 37.17 2.75
C SER A 287 47.42 36.16 3.93
N ALA A 288 47.92 34.91 3.78
CA ALA A 288 49.33 34.42 3.73
C ALA A 288 50.10 34.43 5.09
N PRO A 289 51.15 33.62 5.33
CA PRO A 289 51.51 32.24 4.92
C PRO A 289 51.93 31.32 6.11
N SER A 290 52.17 30.03 5.84
CA SER A 290 52.68 28.98 6.76
C SER A 290 54.04 29.32 7.44
N PRO A 291 54.42 28.62 8.54
CA PRO A 291 55.22 27.40 8.36
C PRO A 291 54.99 26.27 9.39
N ASP A 292 55.10 25.04 8.91
CA ASP A 292 55.48 23.81 9.65
C ASP A 292 56.98 23.85 10.04
N PRO A 293 57.58 22.86 10.74
CA PRO A 293 57.01 21.73 11.50
C PRO A 293 57.67 21.54 12.90
N THR A 294 57.05 20.80 13.82
CA THR A 294 57.79 19.90 14.73
C THR A 294 56.84 18.95 15.46
N ASP A 295 56.93 17.68 15.09
CA ASP A 295 56.59 16.50 15.90
C ASP A 295 57.95 15.87 16.28
N PRO A 296 58.14 15.11 17.39
CA PRO A 296 57.50 13.79 17.50
C PRO A 296 57.22 13.23 18.92
N ALA A 297 56.46 12.12 18.89
CA ALA A 297 56.46 10.96 19.81
C ALA A 297 55.61 11.09 21.10
N ALA A 298 54.80 10.12 21.54
CA ALA A 298 54.46 8.73 21.17
C ALA A 298 53.06 8.46 21.78
N GLU A 299 52.21 7.52 21.34
CA GLU A 299 52.41 6.08 21.45
C GLU A 299 51.50 5.29 20.51
N THR A 300 52.10 4.19 20.08
CA THR A 300 51.68 3.08 19.26
C THR A 300 50.61 2.22 19.94
N ASP A 301 49.64 1.74 19.18
CA ASP A 301 49.40 0.30 19.13
C ASP A 301 48.83 -0.08 17.75
N ALA A 302 49.50 -1.06 17.13
CA ALA A 302 49.23 -1.52 15.79
C ALA A 302 48.93 -3.03 15.79
N SER A 303 47.98 -3.39 14.93
CA SER A 303 47.85 -4.67 14.22
C SER A 303 47.21 -5.87 14.95
N PRO A 304 46.65 -6.89 14.25
CA PRO A 304 46.60 -7.10 12.79
C PRO A 304 45.27 -7.61 12.20
N ALA A 305 45.19 -7.48 10.87
CA ALA A 305 44.68 -8.45 9.89
C ALA A 305 43.37 -9.22 10.15
N ALA A 306 42.35 -8.82 9.39
CA ALA A 306 41.64 -9.64 8.41
C ALA A 306 41.79 -11.18 8.53
N SER A 307 40.71 -11.82 8.97
CA SER A 307 40.32 -13.12 8.45
C SER A 307 39.28 -12.89 7.35
N ALA A 308 39.67 -13.22 6.13
CA ALA A 308 38.84 -13.14 4.94
C ALA A 308 37.62 -14.06 5.07
N ALA A 309 36.43 -13.48 5.19
CA ALA A 309 35.22 -14.14 4.72
C ALA A 309 35.20 -14.07 3.19
N PRO A 310 34.83 -15.15 2.48
CA PRO A 310 34.91 -15.18 1.02
C PRO A 310 34.00 -14.12 0.42
N THR A 311 34.57 -13.32 -0.46
CA THR A 311 33.88 -12.40 -1.37
C THR A 311 32.75 -13.18 -2.07
N PRO A 312 31.48 -12.76 -1.96
CA PRO A 312 30.49 -13.23 -2.91
C PRO A 312 30.91 -12.71 -4.29
N PRO A 313 30.70 -13.46 -5.38
CA PRO A 313 30.94 -12.94 -6.72
C PRO A 313 30.15 -11.64 -6.90
N ALA A 314 30.68 -10.74 -7.73
CA ALA A 314 29.98 -9.56 -8.20
C ALA A 314 28.75 -10.01 -9.00
N ASP A 315 27.66 -10.29 -8.30
CA ASP A 315 26.39 -10.65 -8.90
C ASP A 315 25.72 -9.36 -9.39
N ASP A 316 25.58 -9.29 -10.71
CA ASP A 316 24.72 -8.39 -11.45
C ASP A 316 23.31 -8.38 -10.85
N TRP A 317 23.06 -7.42 -9.95
CA TRP A 317 21.79 -7.30 -9.25
C TRP A 317 20.63 -6.97 -10.19
N LEU A 318 20.96 -6.48 -11.40
CA LEU A 318 20.06 -6.13 -12.49
C LEU A 318 19.76 -7.32 -13.44
N ALA A 319 20.64 -8.32 -13.52
CA ALA A 319 20.38 -9.58 -14.22
C ALA A 319 19.87 -10.70 -13.30
N ARG A 320 19.67 -10.42 -12.01
CA ARG A 320 18.87 -11.30 -11.17
C ARG A 320 17.43 -11.21 -11.65
N ASP A 321 16.89 -12.34 -12.08
CA ASP A 321 15.45 -12.49 -12.25
C ASP A 321 14.78 -12.01 -10.97
N PHE A 322 14.11 -10.85 -11.03
CA PHE A 322 13.05 -10.50 -10.09
C PHE A 322 11.87 -11.41 -10.39
N THR A 323 12.07 -12.72 -10.20
CA THR A 323 10.97 -13.54 -9.75
C THR A 323 10.47 -12.86 -8.50
N THR A 324 9.18 -12.51 -8.46
CA THR A 324 8.50 -12.58 -7.19
C THR A 324 8.74 -13.99 -6.68
N SER A 325 9.77 -14.19 -5.84
CA SER A 325 9.77 -15.23 -4.83
C SER A 325 8.71 -14.83 -3.79
N GLY A 326 7.48 -14.76 -4.28
CA GLY A 326 6.21 -14.53 -3.63
C GLY A 326 5.20 -15.47 -4.29
N SER A 327 5.62 -16.63 -4.79
CA SER A 327 5.54 -17.81 -3.95
C SER A 327 6.78 -18.09 -3.10
N THR A 328 7.12 -17.19 -2.17
CA THR A 328 7.10 -17.70 -0.80
C THR A 328 5.64 -18.08 -0.59
N HIS A 329 5.25 -19.28 -1.02
CA HIS A 329 4.23 -19.99 -0.31
C HIS A 329 4.82 -19.99 1.10
N LEU A 330 4.49 -19.00 1.94
CA LEU A 330 4.45 -19.23 3.36
C LEU A 330 3.66 -20.52 3.39
N PRO A 331 4.30 -21.67 3.65
CA PRO A 331 3.61 -22.94 3.54
C PRO A 331 2.36 -22.74 4.36
N ILE A 332 1.19 -23.17 3.88
CA ILE A 332 -0.09 -22.81 4.52
C ILE A 332 0.01 -23.04 6.04
N GLY A 333 0.78 -24.04 6.49
CA GLY A 333 1.18 -24.23 7.89
C GLY A 333 1.84 -23.02 8.59
N MET A 334 2.78 -22.30 7.99
CA MET A 334 3.40 -21.09 8.56
C MET A 334 2.43 -19.90 8.60
N LEU A 335 1.57 -19.74 7.59
CA LEU A 335 0.48 -18.74 7.64
C LEU A 335 -0.48 -19.06 8.80
N LEU A 336 -0.89 -20.32 8.94
CA LEU A 336 -1.76 -20.78 10.02
C LEU A 336 -1.07 -20.67 11.38
N LEU A 337 0.25 -20.89 11.44
CA LEU A 337 1.03 -20.69 12.66
C LEU A 337 1.03 -19.22 13.06
N PHE A 338 1.30 -18.28 12.14
CA PHE A 338 1.24 -16.85 12.43
C PHE A 338 -0.17 -16.40 12.80
N ALA A 339 -1.20 -16.93 12.14
CA ALA A 339 -2.58 -16.65 12.51
C ALA A 339 -2.90 -17.16 13.92
N ALA A 340 -2.47 -18.37 14.27
CA ALA A 340 -2.64 -18.93 15.61
C ALA A 340 -1.84 -18.16 16.67
N LEU A 341 -0.60 -17.74 16.36
CA LEU A 341 0.22 -16.89 17.23
C LEU A 341 -0.41 -15.50 17.42
N GLY A 342 -0.95 -14.91 16.35
CA GLY A 342 -1.71 -13.66 16.40
C GLY A 342 -2.95 -13.80 17.28
N GLY A 343 -3.70 -14.89 17.14
CA GLY A 343 -4.81 -15.24 18.02
C GLY A 343 -4.41 -15.40 19.48
N LEU A 344 -3.27 -16.04 19.74
CA LEU A 344 -2.72 -16.16 21.09
C LEU A 344 -2.36 -14.77 21.67
N LEU A 345 -1.75 -13.91 20.86
CA LEU A 345 -1.38 -12.53 21.23
C LEU A 345 -2.59 -11.69 21.64
N LEU A 346 -3.78 -11.94 21.07
CA LEU A 346 -5.02 -11.25 21.44
C LEU A 346 -5.38 -11.40 22.93
N ASN A 347 -4.93 -12.46 23.60
CA ASN A 347 -5.15 -12.64 25.04
C ASN A 347 -4.32 -11.66 25.91
N ILE A 348 -3.21 -11.16 25.36
CA ILE A 348 -2.32 -10.20 26.02
C ILE A 348 -2.80 -8.76 25.80
N MET A 349 -3.72 -8.55 24.84
CA MET A 349 -4.20 -7.20 24.55
C MET A 349 -4.99 -6.60 25.71
N PRO A 350 -4.74 -5.30 26.02
CA PRO A 350 -5.24 -4.65 27.23
C PRO A 350 -6.76 -4.60 27.38
N CYS A 351 -7.54 -4.75 26.29
CA CYS A 351 -9.01 -4.75 26.35
C CYS A 351 -9.63 -6.11 26.71
N VAL A 352 -8.90 -7.21 26.50
CA VAL A 352 -9.41 -8.58 26.71
C VAL A 352 -9.10 -9.06 28.13
N LEU A 353 -7.99 -8.56 28.69
CA LEU A 353 -7.49 -8.89 30.01
C LEU A 353 -8.51 -8.70 31.17
N PRO A 354 -9.33 -7.62 31.21
CA PRO A 354 -10.29 -7.39 32.30
C PRO A 354 -11.37 -8.47 32.37
N VAL A 355 -11.77 -9.04 31.23
CA VAL A 355 -12.83 -10.06 31.16
C VAL A 355 -12.26 -11.46 31.41
N ILE A 356 -11.06 -11.73 30.90
CA ILE A 356 -10.38 -13.03 31.07
C ILE A 356 -10.07 -13.30 32.55
N SER A 357 -9.48 -12.32 33.24
CA SER A 357 -9.04 -12.47 34.64
C SER A 357 -10.20 -12.79 35.60
N LEU A 358 -11.33 -12.08 35.46
CA LEU A 358 -12.51 -12.27 36.29
C LEU A 358 -13.15 -13.67 36.11
N LYS A 359 -13.11 -14.20 34.88
CA LYS A 359 -13.82 -15.42 34.53
C LYS A 359 -13.01 -16.70 34.71
N ILE A 360 -11.69 -16.66 34.49
CA ILE A 360 -10.78 -17.78 34.82
C ILE A 360 -10.91 -18.12 36.31
N LEU A 361 -10.94 -17.12 37.20
CA LEU A 361 -11.09 -17.32 38.64
C LEU A 361 -12.47 -17.89 39.01
N GLY A 362 -13.54 -17.44 38.33
CA GLY A 362 -14.90 -17.96 38.52
C GLY A 362 -15.07 -19.43 38.10
N PHE A 363 -14.45 -19.84 36.99
CA PHE A 363 -14.49 -21.23 36.52
C PHE A 363 -13.72 -22.20 37.39
N VAL A 364 -12.58 -21.77 37.95
CA VAL A 364 -11.76 -22.60 38.84
C VAL A 364 -12.45 -22.82 40.18
N HIS A 365 -13.13 -21.80 40.72
CA HIS A 365 -13.91 -21.93 41.95
C HIS A 365 -15.20 -22.75 41.76
N GLN A 366 -15.86 -22.65 40.59
CA GLN A 366 -17.06 -23.45 40.27
C GLN A 366 -16.72 -24.88 39.83
N ALA A 367 -15.48 -25.10 39.36
CA ALA A 367 -14.89 -26.37 38.92
C ALA A 367 -15.03 -27.56 39.88
N GLY A 368 -15.21 -27.31 41.18
CA GLY A 368 -15.39 -28.29 42.24
C GLY A 368 -14.96 -29.72 41.90
N HIS A 369 -13.66 -30.03 41.96
CA HIS A 369 -13.05 -31.37 41.77
C HIS A 369 -13.46 -32.23 40.55
N ASP A 370 -14.38 -31.84 39.67
CA ASP A 370 -14.84 -32.63 38.52
C ASP A 370 -14.17 -32.17 37.20
N PRO A 371 -13.08 -32.83 36.76
CA PRO A 371 -12.34 -32.45 35.57
C PRO A 371 -13.12 -32.60 34.27
N ARG A 372 -14.20 -33.39 34.23
CA ARG A 372 -15.01 -33.56 32.99
C ARG A 372 -15.83 -32.31 32.69
N ARG A 373 -16.39 -31.70 33.73
CA ARG A 373 -17.22 -30.49 33.59
C ARG A 373 -16.38 -29.27 33.20
N THR A 374 -15.16 -29.12 33.74
CA THR A 374 -14.23 -28.05 33.37
C THR A 374 -13.84 -28.11 31.89
N ARG A 375 -13.52 -29.31 31.38
CA ARG A 375 -13.17 -29.51 29.97
C ARG A 375 -14.34 -29.20 29.04
N PHE A 376 -15.55 -29.61 29.41
CA PHE A 376 -16.73 -29.33 28.60
C PHE A 376 -17.03 -27.84 28.49
N LEU A 377 -16.94 -27.10 29.61
CA LEU A 377 -17.06 -25.64 29.61
C LEU A 377 -15.94 -24.97 28.79
N GLY A 378 -14.72 -25.53 28.88
CA GLY A 378 -13.56 -25.29 28.01
C GLY A 378 -13.92 -25.24 26.52
N VAL A 379 -14.47 -26.34 26.03
CA VAL A 379 -14.86 -26.54 24.63
C VAL A 379 -16.01 -25.64 24.22
N MET A 380 -17.00 -25.43 25.09
CA MET A 380 -18.13 -24.54 24.78
C MET A 380 -17.70 -23.09 24.58
N PHE A 381 -16.77 -22.60 25.40
CA PHE A 381 -16.17 -21.28 25.21
C PHE A 381 -15.41 -21.18 23.88
N ALA A 382 -14.57 -22.18 23.56
CA ALA A 382 -13.85 -22.23 22.30
C ALA A 382 -14.81 -22.27 21.10
N GLY A 383 -15.92 -23.00 21.20
CA GLY A 383 -16.98 -23.01 20.21
C GLY A 383 -17.58 -21.61 19.96
N GLY A 384 -17.82 -20.83 21.01
CA GLY A 384 -18.30 -19.45 20.89
C GLY A 384 -17.34 -18.54 20.15
N VAL A 385 -16.03 -18.68 20.42
CA VAL A 385 -14.97 -17.92 19.73
C VAL A 385 -14.91 -18.31 18.24
N ILE A 386 -14.87 -19.60 17.93
CA ILE A 386 -14.77 -20.09 16.54
C ILE A 386 -15.99 -19.66 15.72
N VAL A 387 -17.21 -19.84 16.26
CA VAL A 387 -18.44 -19.43 15.57
C VAL A 387 -18.47 -17.93 15.31
N SER A 388 -17.99 -17.10 16.23
CA SER A 388 -17.92 -15.64 16.03
C SER A 388 -16.98 -15.24 14.89
N PHE A 389 -15.80 -15.87 14.81
CA PHE A 389 -14.89 -15.64 13.69
C PHE A 389 -15.47 -16.13 12.36
N TRP A 390 -16.20 -17.25 12.34
CA TRP A 390 -16.86 -17.72 11.13
C TRP A 390 -18.02 -16.82 10.68
N ILE A 391 -18.81 -16.28 11.60
CA ILE A 391 -19.83 -15.28 11.29
C ILE A 391 -19.19 -14.04 10.64
N LEU A 392 -18.06 -13.57 11.19
CA LEU A 392 -17.33 -12.45 10.63
C LEU A 392 -16.81 -12.76 9.21
N VAL A 393 -16.22 -13.93 8.99
CA VAL A 393 -15.77 -14.36 7.65
C VAL A 393 -16.94 -14.47 6.67
N ALA A 394 -18.08 -15.00 7.10
CA ALA A 394 -19.27 -15.11 6.26
C ALA A 394 -19.82 -13.72 5.86
N ALA A 395 -19.85 -12.77 6.80
CA ALA A 395 -20.24 -11.39 6.51
C ALA A 395 -19.30 -10.73 5.49
N ILE A 396 -17.99 -10.88 5.67
CA ILE A 396 -16.97 -10.38 4.73
C ILE A 396 -17.12 -11.02 3.35
N ALA A 397 -17.31 -12.34 3.30
CA ALA A 397 -17.49 -13.07 2.05
C ALA A 397 -18.75 -12.63 1.29
N GLY A 398 -19.85 -12.37 2.01
CA GLY A 398 -21.08 -11.84 1.44
C GLY A 398 -20.91 -10.45 0.84
N LEU A 399 -20.22 -9.56 1.55
CA LEU A 399 -19.92 -8.20 1.07
C LEU A 399 -19.03 -8.22 -0.18
N ARG A 400 -18.02 -9.11 -0.24
CA ARG A 400 -17.20 -9.29 -1.45
C ARG A 400 -18.00 -9.77 -2.64
N ALA A 401 -18.93 -10.70 -2.43
CA ALA A 401 -19.80 -11.20 -3.49
C ALA A 401 -20.73 -10.10 -4.06
N ALA A 402 -21.03 -9.08 -3.27
CA ALA A 402 -21.81 -7.91 -3.70
C ALA A 402 -21.00 -6.85 -4.46
N GLY A 403 -19.68 -7.05 -4.65
CA GLY A 403 -18.84 -6.15 -5.43
C GLY A 403 -18.36 -4.89 -4.68
N GLU A 404 -18.71 -4.72 -3.40
CA GLU A 404 -18.12 -3.66 -2.58
C GLU A 404 -16.71 -4.07 -2.13
N GLN A 405 -15.68 -3.49 -2.74
CA GLN A 405 -14.33 -3.55 -2.20
C GLN A 405 -14.23 -2.63 -0.98
N ILE A 406 -14.72 -3.10 0.17
CA ILE A 406 -14.53 -2.42 1.44
C ILE A 406 -13.06 -2.59 1.82
N GLY A 407 -12.24 -1.60 1.45
CA GLY A 407 -10.86 -1.47 1.91
C GLY A 407 -10.85 -1.43 3.43
N TRP A 408 -10.09 -2.34 4.04
CA TRP A 408 -9.96 -2.38 5.49
C TRP A 408 -9.22 -1.13 5.95
N GLY A 409 -9.85 -0.30 6.77
CA GLY A 409 -9.26 0.94 7.28
C GLY A 409 -9.85 2.23 6.70
N PHE A 410 -10.74 2.15 5.70
CA PHE A 410 -11.51 3.33 5.23
C PHE A 410 -12.27 4.02 6.37
N GLN A 411 -12.67 3.25 7.38
CA GLN A 411 -13.33 3.75 8.58
C GLN A 411 -12.44 4.76 9.33
N PHE A 412 -11.12 4.57 9.36
CA PHE A 412 -10.18 5.50 10.01
C PHE A 412 -10.00 6.81 9.23
N GLN A 413 -10.47 6.91 7.99
CA GLN A 413 -10.53 8.18 7.27
C GLN A 413 -11.70 9.06 7.71
N SER A 414 -12.68 8.48 8.43
CA SER A 414 -13.81 9.25 8.96
C SER A 414 -13.49 9.78 10.37
N PRO A 415 -13.50 11.11 10.59
CA PRO A 415 -13.19 11.69 11.90
C PRO A 415 -14.13 11.18 13.01
N ALA A 416 -15.38 10.90 12.63
CA ALA A 416 -16.43 10.38 13.50
C ALA A 416 -16.03 9.07 14.16
N PHE A 417 -15.54 8.14 13.33
CA PHE A 417 -15.19 6.81 13.75
C PHE A 417 -13.94 6.82 14.63
N VAL A 418 -12.93 7.63 14.26
CA VAL A 418 -11.70 7.78 15.05
C VAL A 418 -12.00 8.37 16.43
N LEU A 419 -12.86 9.39 16.50
CA LEU A 419 -13.31 9.97 17.78
C LEU A 419 -14.10 8.95 18.62
N ALA A 420 -15.06 8.26 18.02
CA ALA A 420 -15.85 7.23 18.71
C ALA A 420 -14.95 6.12 19.26
N MET A 421 -13.94 5.70 18.50
CA MET A 421 -12.99 4.69 18.96
C MET A 421 -12.09 5.21 20.08
N SER A 422 -11.67 6.48 20.01
CA SER A 422 -10.92 7.15 21.08
C SER A 422 -11.71 7.18 22.39
N VAL A 423 -13.00 7.47 22.33
CA VAL A 423 -13.92 7.41 23.48
C VAL A 423 -13.99 6.01 24.07
N ILE A 424 -14.19 4.99 23.22
CA ILE A 424 -14.27 3.59 23.67
C ILE A 424 -12.98 3.18 24.38
N VAL A 425 -11.82 3.41 23.75
CA VAL A 425 -10.50 3.06 24.30
C VAL A 425 -10.24 3.80 25.62
N LEU A 426 -10.61 5.08 25.72
CA LEU A 426 -10.50 5.87 26.95
C LEU A 426 -11.36 5.30 28.09
N VAL A 427 -12.61 4.94 27.81
CA VAL A 427 -13.52 4.32 28.79
C VAL A 427 -12.93 3.01 29.32
N PHE A 428 -12.35 2.19 28.44
CA PHE A 428 -11.63 0.98 28.86
C PHE A 428 -10.39 1.32 29.70
N ALA A 429 -9.59 2.30 29.32
CA ALA A 429 -8.43 2.74 30.12
C ALA A 429 -8.84 3.16 31.54
N MET A 430 -9.93 3.92 31.67
CA MET A 430 -10.49 4.35 32.96
C MET A 430 -11.00 3.16 33.81
N SER A 431 -11.58 2.14 33.18
CA SER A 431 -11.92 0.87 33.85
C SER A 431 -10.66 0.13 34.34
N LEU A 432 -9.55 0.20 33.59
CA LEU A 432 -8.26 -0.36 33.99
C LEU A 432 -7.64 0.38 35.19
N PHE A 433 -7.81 1.70 35.29
CA PHE A 433 -7.41 2.47 36.47
C PHE A 433 -8.30 2.29 37.70
N GLY A 434 -9.46 1.62 37.54
CA GLY A 434 -10.39 1.38 38.63
C GLY A 434 -11.28 2.58 38.95
N ALA A 435 -11.40 3.55 38.03
CA ALA A 435 -12.33 4.67 38.17
C ALA A 435 -13.79 4.19 38.25
N PHE A 436 -14.08 3.06 37.61
CA PHE A 436 -15.30 2.29 37.76
C PHE A 436 -14.96 0.83 37.43
N GLU A 437 -15.70 -0.12 37.99
CA GLU A 437 -15.60 -1.51 37.56
C GLU A 437 -16.69 -1.80 36.53
N ILE A 438 -16.33 -2.42 35.40
CA ILE A 438 -17.30 -3.05 34.48
C ILE A 438 -17.78 -4.36 35.14
N SER A 439 -18.36 -4.24 36.32
CA SER A 439 -18.92 -5.33 37.13
C SER A 439 -20.43 -5.15 37.12
N GLY A 440 -21.04 -5.23 35.93
CA GLY A 440 -22.45 -4.90 35.74
C GLY A 440 -23.31 -6.03 35.11
N PRO A 441 -24.62 -6.09 35.44
CA PRO A 441 -25.61 -7.01 34.86
C PRO A 441 -25.77 -6.90 33.33
N VAL A 442 -25.11 -5.93 32.68
CA VAL A 442 -25.07 -5.77 31.22
C VAL A 442 -24.16 -6.82 30.57
N LEU A 443 -23.00 -7.14 31.17
CA LEU A 443 -22.08 -8.15 30.64
C LEU A 443 -22.57 -9.58 30.94
N SER A 444 -23.26 -9.76 32.06
CA SER A 444 -23.90 -11.02 32.47
C SER A 444 -25.32 -11.22 31.91
N GLY A 445 -26.02 -10.14 31.56
CA GLY A 445 -27.33 -10.16 30.90
C GLY A 445 -27.27 -10.29 29.39
N ALA A 446 -26.25 -9.73 28.73
CA ALA A 446 -25.97 -10.01 27.31
C ALA A 446 -25.44 -11.45 27.11
N ALA A 447 -24.82 -12.04 28.14
CA ALA A 447 -24.47 -13.46 28.23
C ALA A 447 -25.59 -14.30 28.87
N ALA A 448 -26.86 -14.04 28.51
CA ALA A 448 -28.04 -14.73 29.05
C ALA A 448 -27.93 -16.25 28.90
N GLY A 449 -27.33 -16.91 29.91
CA GLY A 449 -26.95 -18.31 29.79
C GLY A 449 -26.41 -18.97 31.05
N GLY A 450 -26.63 -18.40 32.25
CA GLY A 450 -26.30 -19.03 33.54
C GLY A 450 -24.88 -19.61 33.69
N GLN A 451 -24.65 -20.37 34.75
CA GLN A 451 -23.37 -21.06 35.05
C GLN A 451 -23.19 -22.34 34.19
N GLY A 452 -23.82 -22.38 33.01
CA GLY A 452 -23.95 -23.55 32.18
C GLY A 452 -23.16 -23.47 30.85
N PRO A 453 -23.29 -24.51 30.00
CA PRO A 453 -22.64 -24.59 28.69
C PRO A 453 -22.96 -23.41 27.78
N GLY A 454 -24.23 -22.96 27.76
CA GLY A 454 -24.67 -21.81 26.97
C GLY A 454 -24.02 -20.49 27.40
N GLY A 455 -23.85 -20.28 28.71
CA GLY A 455 -23.10 -19.13 29.23
C GLY A 455 -21.63 -19.17 28.81
N ALA A 456 -20.98 -20.33 28.90
CA ALA A 456 -19.61 -20.49 28.42
C ALA A 456 -19.45 -20.12 26.93
N PHE A 457 -20.38 -20.56 26.07
CA PHE A 457 -20.43 -20.20 24.65
C PHE A 457 -20.65 -18.70 24.43
N ALA A 458 -21.64 -18.10 25.08
CA ALA A 458 -21.96 -16.66 24.93
C ALA A 458 -20.79 -15.77 25.33
N HIS A 459 -20.07 -16.14 26.40
CA HIS A 459 -18.87 -15.44 26.80
C HIS A 459 -17.70 -15.60 25.82
N GLY A 460 -17.62 -16.73 25.10
CA GLY A 460 -16.69 -16.87 23.98
C GLY A 460 -16.97 -15.86 22.88
N MET A 461 -18.25 -15.67 22.52
CA MET A 461 -18.65 -14.66 21.54
C MET A 461 -18.35 -13.22 22.02
N LEU A 462 -18.69 -12.91 23.28
CA LEU A 462 -18.40 -11.60 23.86
C LEU A 462 -16.90 -11.30 23.90
N ALA A 463 -16.05 -12.30 24.18
CA ALA A 463 -14.61 -12.13 24.16
C ALA A 463 -14.10 -11.72 22.77
N THR A 464 -14.66 -12.29 21.70
CA THR A 464 -14.33 -11.89 20.32
C THR A 464 -14.74 -10.46 20.02
N VAL A 465 -15.98 -10.08 20.35
CA VAL A 465 -16.51 -8.73 20.10
C VAL A 465 -15.71 -7.65 20.85
N LEU A 466 -15.31 -7.93 22.09
CA LEU A 466 -14.54 -6.99 22.90
C LEU A 466 -13.06 -6.87 22.48
N ALA A 467 -12.53 -7.87 21.76
CA ALA A 467 -11.16 -7.84 21.24
C ALA A 467 -11.04 -6.99 19.96
N THR A 468 -12.11 -6.85 19.19
CA THR A 468 -12.11 -6.15 17.89
C THR A 468 -11.69 -4.67 17.94
N PRO A 469 -12.13 -3.84 18.91
CA PRO A 469 -11.88 -2.40 18.89
C PRO A 469 -10.40 -2.01 18.97
N CYS A 470 -9.61 -2.70 19.80
CA CYS A 470 -8.19 -2.38 20.00
C CYS A 470 -7.22 -3.19 19.14
N THR A 471 -7.71 -4.21 18.42
CA THR A 471 -6.93 -4.94 17.41
C THR A 471 -6.97 -4.28 16.05
N ALA A 472 -8.04 -3.54 15.76
CA ALA A 472 -8.27 -2.88 14.47
C ALA A 472 -7.17 -1.90 14.02
N PRO A 473 -6.39 -1.23 14.87
CA PRO A 473 -5.25 -0.45 14.37
C PRO A 473 -4.08 -1.32 13.89
N PHE A 474 -3.84 -2.45 14.55
CA PHE A 474 -2.62 -3.25 14.35
C PHE A 474 -2.80 -4.36 13.31
N LEU A 475 -4.03 -4.84 13.10
CA LEU A 475 -4.31 -5.95 12.20
C LEU A 475 -4.51 -5.53 10.74
N GLY A 476 -4.35 -4.27 10.38
CA GLY A 476 -4.81 -3.77 9.07
C GLY A 476 -4.04 -4.20 7.86
N THR A 477 -2.71 -4.21 7.97
CA THR A 477 -1.86 -4.75 6.92
C THR A 477 -2.08 -6.26 6.76
N ALA A 478 -2.25 -6.98 7.88
CA ALA A 478 -2.50 -8.42 7.89
C ALA A 478 -3.87 -8.79 7.30
N ILE A 479 -4.93 -8.04 7.64
CA ILE A 479 -6.28 -8.26 7.10
C ILE A 479 -6.36 -7.80 5.64
N GLY A 480 -5.71 -6.70 5.26
CA GLY A 480 -5.61 -6.25 3.87
C GLY A 480 -4.97 -7.30 2.97
N PHE A 481 -3.89 -7.94 3.43
CA PHE A 481 -3.31 -9.09 2.76
C PHE A 481 -4.25 -10.30 2.74
N ALA A 482 -4.92 -10.61 3.87
CA ALA A 482 -5.91 -11.69 3.91
C ALA A 482 -7.09 -11.42 2.94
N PHE A 483 -7.32 -10.17 2.56
CA PHE A 483 -8.36 -9.78 1.61
C PHE A 483 -8.06 -10.10 0.16
N THR A 484 -6.80 -10.26 -0.21
CA THR A 484 -6.40 -10.69 -1.56
C THR A 484 -6.38 -12.21 -1.71
N GLN A 485 -6.59 -12.96 -0.63
CA GLN A 485 -6.56 -14.43 -0.62
C GLN A 485 -7.92 -15.07 -0.93
N SER A 486 -7.89 -16.35 -1.33
CA SER A 486 -9.10 -17.15 -1.57
C SER A 486 -9.94 -17.36 -0.31
N LEU A 487 -11.25 -17.57 -0.47
CA LEU A 487 -12.18 -17.76 0.66
C LEU A 487 -11.76 -18.91 1.59
N ALA A 488 -11.17 -19.97 1.04
CA ALA A 488 -10.67 -21.10 1.81
C ALA A 488 -9.49 -20.70 2.71
N VAL A 489 -8.54 -19.91 2.20
CA VAL A 489 -7.39 -19.42 2.98
C VAL A 489 -7.84 -18.45 4.07
N LEU A 490 -8.79 -17.56 3.75
CA LEU A 490 -9.39 -16.64 4.72
C LEU A 490 -10.06 -17.40 5.87
N LEU A 491 -10.90 -18.40 5.56
CA LEU A 491 -11.58 -19.21 6.57
C LEU A 491 -10.58 -19.99 7.45
N LEU A 492 -9.55 -20.60 6.84
CA LEU A 492 -8.52 -21.34 7.58
C LEU A 492 -7.70 -20.41 8.49
N ALA A 493 -7.29 -19.24 8.01
CA ALA A 493 -6.53 -18.26 8.79
C ALA A 493 -7.34 -17.73 9.99
N PHE A 494 -8.59 -17.33 9.78
CA PHE A 494 -9.47 -16.87 10.87
C PHE A 494 -9.79 -17.99 11.86
N THR A 495 -9.91 -19.24 11.39
CA THR A 495 -10.08 -20.40 12.28
C THR A 495 -8.82 -20.64 13.11
N ALA A 496 -7.62 -20.55 12.51
CA ALA A 496 -6.37 -20.68 13.23
C ALA A 496 -6.21 -19.58 14.29
N ALA A 497 -6.57 -18.32 13.97
CA ALA A 497 -6.60 -17.23 14.93
C ALA A 497 -7.62 -17.46 16.06
N ALA A 498 -8.83 -17.95 15.75
CA ALA A 498 -9.83 -18.29 16.76
C ALA A 498 -9.34 -19.42 17.70
N VAL A 499 -8.69 -20.45 17.15
CA VAL A 499 -8.06 -21.51 17.93
C VAL A 499 -6.95 -20.96 18.81
N GLY A 500 -6.10 -20.06 18.29
CA GLY A 500 -5.06 -19.37 19.05
C GLY A 500 -5.61 -18.57 20.23
N LEU A 501 -6.71 -17.83 20.01
CA LEU A 501 -7.40 -17.08 21.06
C LEU A 501 -7.99 -18.01 22.13
N ALA A 502 -8.60 -19.13 21.73
CA ALA A 502 -9.19 -20.11 22.65
C ALA A 502 -8.16 -21.03 23.35
N LEU A 503 -6.94 -21.11 22.83
CA LEU A 503 -5.90 -22.06 23.24
C LEU A 503 -5.60 -21.99 24.75
N PRO A 504 -5.37 -20.83 25.38
CA PRO A 504 -5.03 -20.77 26.80
C PRO A 504 -6.14 -21.36 27.68
N TYR A 505 -7.40 -21.11 27.31
CA TYR A 505 -8.55 -21.58 28.06
C TYR A 505 -8.75 -23.10 27.91
N LEU A 506 -8.59 -23.63 26.70
CA LEU A 506 -8.62 -25.08 26.47
C LEU A 506 -7.50 -25.78 27.26
N LEU A 507 -6.29 -25.23 27.25
CA LEU A 507 -5.11 -25.78 27.92
C LEU A 507 -5.30 -25.80 29.45
N LEU A 508 -5.79 -24.69 30.02
CA LEU A 508 -6.12 -24.58 31.45
C LEU A 508 -7.27 -25.53 31.86
N SER A 509 -8.26 -25.73 30.98
CA SER A 509 -9.37 -26.65 31.24
C SER A 509 -8.94 -28.13 31.23
N TRP A 510 -7.92 -28.47 30.44
CA TRP A 510 -7.43 -29.85 30.29
C TRP A 510 -6.52 -30.28 31.45
N ASN A 511 -5.67 -29.35 31.91
CA ASN A 511 -4.73 -29.57 33.01
C ASN A 511 -4.86 -28.47 34.10
N PRO A 512 -5.77 -28.65 35.07
CA PRO A 512 -6.03 -27.64 36.10
C PRO A 512 -4.85 -27.41 37.07
N ARG A 513 -3.82 -28.26 37.05
CA ARG A 513 -2.61 -28.08 37.88
C ARG A 513 -1.82 -26.81 37.51
N TRP A 514 -1.91 -26.36 36.25
CA TRP A 514 -1.20 -25.17 35.77
C TRP A 514 -1.75 -23.87 36.35
N ILE A 515 -2.97 -23.90 36.89
CA ILE A 515 -3.54 -22.77 37.63
C ILE A 515 -2.79 -22.50 38.93
N GLY A 516 -2.19 -23.53 39.54
CA GLY A 516 -1.37 -23.38 40.74
C GLY A 516 -0.08 -22.59 40.54
N TRP A 517 0.36 -22.42 39.28
CA TRP A 517 1.53 -21.62 38.92
C TRP A 517 1.20 -20.13 38.75
N MET A 518 -0.09 -19.77 38.60
CA MET A 518 -0.48 -18.37 38.51
C MET A 518 -0.40 -17.68 39.89
N PRO A 519 0.22 -16.49 39.98
CA PRO A 519 0.28 -15.74 41.23
C PRO A 519 -1.12 -15.37 41.68
N ARG A 520 -1.38 -15.47 42.99
CA ARG A 520 -2.70 -15.14 43.57
C ARG A 520 -3.06 -13.69 43.24
N PRO A 521 -4.34 -13.40 42.89
CA PRO A 521 -4.78 -12.03 42.64
C PRO A 521 -4.50 -11.17 43.88
N GLY A 522 -3.83 -10.04 43.67
CA GLY A 522 -3.33 -9.16 44.73
C GLY A 522 -2.71 -7.88 44.15
N ALA A 523 -1.80 -7.24 44.89
CA ALA A 523 -1.23 -5.95 44.50
C ALA A 523 -0.51 -5.96 43.14
N TRP A 524 0.15 -7.06 42.77
CA TRP A 524 0.82 -7.20 41.47
C TRP A 524 -0.15 -7.09 40.29
N MET A 525 -1.32 -7.75 40.39
CA MET A 525 -2.36 -7.72 39.36
C MET A 525 -2.93 -6.31 39.18
N ILE A 526 -3.07 -5.55 40.27
CA ILE A 526 -3.52 -4.15 40.23
C ILE A 526 -2.50 -3.28 39.49
N ARG A 527 -1.21 -3.40 39.81
CA ARG A 527 -0.14 -2.65 39.12
C ARG A 527 -0.07 -3.00 37.63
N PHE A 528 -0.22 -4.28 37.29
CA PHE A 528 -0.24 -4.73 35.91
C PHE A 528 -1.45 -4.18 35.13
N LYS A 529 -2.64 -4.18 35.75
CA LYS A 529 -3.86 -3.57 35.20
C LYS A 529 -3.66 -2.07 34.95
N GLN A 530 -3.05 -1.35 35.90
CA GLN A 530 -2.72 0.07 35.74
C GLN A 530 -1.70 0.32 34.62
N ALA A 531 -0.66 -0.50 34.51
CA ALA A 531 0.34 -0.42 33.43
C ALA A 531 -0.31 -0.58 32.05
N MET A 532 -1.23 -1.54 31.89
CA MET A 532 -2.01 -1.73 30.66
C MET A 532 -2.97 -0.57 30.36
N GLY A 533 -3.47 0.11 31.40
CA GLY A 533 -4.24 1.36 31.26
C GLY A 533 -3.43 2.46 30.57
N PHE A 534 -2.15 2.61 30.91
CA PHE A 534 -1.27 3.58 30.24
C PHE A 534 -1.02 3.24 28.76
N VAL A 535 -0.92 1.95 28.41
CA VAL A 535 -0.82 1.52 27.01
C VAL A 535 -2.07 1.92 26.22
N LEU A 536 -3.27 1.75 26.79
CA LEU A 536 -4.52 2.22 26.15
C LEU A 536 -4.56 3.73 25.98
N LEU A 537 -4.07 4.50 26.97
CA LEU A 537 -3.96 5.96 26.83
C LEU A 537 -2.98 6.35 25.71
N ALA A 538 -1.86 5.63 25.56
CA ALA A 538 -0.95 5.85 24.44
C ALA A 538 -1.64 5.59 23.09
N THR A 539 -2.51 4.58 23.01
CA THR A 539 -3.35 4.35 21.82
C THR A 539 -4.32 5.51 21.56
N VAL A 540 -4.91 6.11 22.60
CA VAL A 540 -5.75 7.31 22.43
C VAL A 540 -4.93 8.47 21.87
N VAL A 541 -3.71 8.69 22.38
CA VAL A 541 -2.81 9.73 21.84
C VAL A 541 -2.49 9.48 20.35
N TRP A 542 -2.25 8.22 19.98
CA TRP A 542 -2.06 7.86 18.57
C TRP A 542 -3.32 8.06 17.73
N LEU A 543 -4.52 7.72 18.22
CA LEU A 543 -5.77 8.00 17.51
C LEU A 543 -6.02 9.51 17.35
N LEU A 544 -5.64 10.31 18.34
CA LEU A 544 -5.73 11.76 18.26
C LEU A 544 -4.75 12.34 17.24
N SER A 545 -3.57 11.74 17.02
CA SER A 545 -2.67 12.19 15.95
C SER A 545 -3.25 11.89 14.56
N VAL A 546 -3.90 10.72 14.40
CA VAL A 546 -4.65 10.37 13.18
C VAL A 546 -5.81 11.36 12.95
N LEU A 547 -6.53 11.72 14.01
CA LEU A 547 -7.62 12.71 13.94
C LEU A 547 -7.09 14.13 13.64
N GLY A 548 -5.92 14.50 14.15
CA GLY A 548 -5.27 15.77 13.88
C GLY A 548 -4.80 15.92 12.44
N ALA A 549 -4.40 14.82 11.80
CA ALA A 549 -4.14 14.80 10.35
C ALA A 549 -5.41 15.07 9.52
N GLN A 550 -6.61 14.83 10.07
CA GLN A 550 -7.90 15.00 9.37
C GLN A 550 -8.54 16.37 9.64
N LEU A 551 -8.51 16.84 10.89
CA LEU A 551 -9.21 18.06 11.35
C LEU A 551 -8.27 19.22 11.72
N GLY A 552 -6.95 19.02 11.60
CA GLY A 552 -5.95 19.99 12.04
C GLY A 552 -5.77 20.07 13.56
N PRO A 553 -4.89 20.98 14.03
CA PRO A 553 -4.55 21.11 15.45
C PRO A 553 -5.75 21.49 16.33
N GLU A 554 -6.61 22.39 15.85
CA GLU A 554 -7.87 22.80 16.52
C GLU A 554 -8.77 21.58 16.81
N GLY A 555 -8.92 20.67 15.82
CA GLY A 555 -9.71 19.46 15.98
C GLY A 555 -9.20 18.53 17.08
N VAL A 556 -7.88 18.46 17.28
CA VAL A 556 -7.28 17.67 18.37
C VAL A 556 -7.63 18.27 19.73
N VAL A 557 -7.53 19.60 19.86
CA VAL A 557 -7.81 20.30 21.12
C VAL A 557 -9.26 20.07 21.55
N TRP A 558 -10.23 20.32 20.66
CA TRP A 558 -11.65 20.13 20.98
C TRP A 558 -12.02 18.68 21.23
N SER A 559 -11.39 17.74 20.51
CA SER A 559 -11.53 16.30 20.78
C SER A 559 -10.99 15.92 22.16
N LEU A 560 -9.88 16.51 22.59
CA LEU A 560 -9.32 16.28 23.92
C LEU A 560 -10.23 16.84 25.01
N VAL A 561 -10.81 18.03 24.83
CA VAL A 561 -11.82 18.60 25.74
C VAL A 561 -13.03 17.66 25.88
N PHE A 562 -13.51 17.11 24.76
CA PHE A 562 -14.59 16.14 24.77
C PHE A 562 -14.20 14.86 25.52
N LEU A 563 -13.03 14.30 25.26
CA LEU A 563 -12.52 13.12 25.93
C LEU A 563 -12.38 13.32 27.46
N VAL A 564 -11.91 14.50 27.90
CA VAL A 564 -11.87 14.87 29.32
C VAL A 564 -13.28 14.91 29.92
N THR A 565 -14.25 15.46 29.19
CA THR A 565 -15.66 15.50 29.63
C THR A 565 -16.23 14.09 29.79
N VAL A 566 -15.94 13.18 28.86
CA VAL A 566 -16.29 11.76 28.96
C VAL A 566 -15.61 11.10 30.16
N ALA A 567 -14.31 11.32 30.36
CA ALA A 567 -13.58 10.75 31.50
C ALA A 567 -14.18 11.20 32.85
N PHE A 568 -14.57 12.47 32.95
CA PHE A 568 -15.24 13.02 34.13
C PHE A 568 -16.61 12.38 34.37
N ALA A 569 -17.45 12.26 33.34
CA ALA A 569 -18.76 11.62 33.45
C ALA A 569 -18.65 10.15 33.88
N VAL A 570 -17.68 9.43 33.32
CA VAL A 570 -17.41 8.02 33.64
C VAL A 570 -16.91 7.85 35.07
N TRP A 571 -15.97 8.70 35.51
CA TRP A 571 -15.51 8.71 36.90
C TRP A 571 -16.66 9.01 37.87
N MET A 572 -17.51 9.99 37.53
CA MET A 572 -18.68 10.38 38.33
C MET A 572 -19.64 9.19 38.53
N ILE A 573 -19.94 8.44 37.47
CA ILE A 573 -20.78 7.23 37.54
C ILE A 573 -20.12 6.15 38.41
N GLY A 574 -18.79 6.04 38.38
CA GLY A 574 -18.02 5.09 39.18
C GLY A 574 -18.07 5.34 40.70
N GLN A 575 -18.36 6.56 41.13
CA GLN A 575 -18.42 6.94 42.55
C GLN A 575 -19.75 6.58 43.24
N VAL A 576 -20.72 6.01 42.52
CA VAL A 576 -22.02 5.67 43.10
C VAL A 576 -21.85 4.53 44.13
N PRO A 577 -22.24 4.74 45.41
CA PRO A 577 -22.11 3.71 46.42
C PRO A 577 -22.89 2.44 46.07
N HIS A 578 -22.31 1.27 46.36
CA HIS A 578 -22.93 -0.04 46.07
C HIS A 578 -24.30 -0.26 46.75
N GLY A 579 -24.61 0.49 47.82
CA GLY A 579 -25.90 0.49 48.52
C GLY A 579 -26.96 1.48 48.01
N ALA A 580 -26.69 2.23 46.94
CA ALA A 580 -27.61 3.25 46.44
C ALA A 580 -28.92 2.66 45.87
N SER A 581 -30.03 3.36 46.12
CA SER A 581 -31.34 2.99 45.58
C SER A 581 -31.33 2.95 44.04
N ARG A 582 -32.23 2.18 43.42
CA ARG A 582 -32.31 2.09 41.94
C ARG A 582 -32.56 3.46 41.29
N SER A 583 -33.34 4.33 41.92
CA SER A 583 -33.61 5.69 41.46
C SER A 583 -32.38 6.60 41.58
N ALA A 584 -31.62 6.50 42.67
CA ALA A 584 -30.37 7.24 42.81
C ALA A 584 -29.36 6.82 41.72
N ARG A 585 -29.16 5.52 41.51
CA ARG A 585 -28.28 5.01 40.43
C ARG A 585 -28.72 5.51 39.05
N ALA A 586 -30.02 5.43 38.74
CA ALA A 586 -30.56 5.96 37.50
C ALA A 586 -30.29 7.46 37.34
N GLY A 587 -30.42 8.25 38.41
CA GLY A 587 -30.10 9.68 38.41
C GLY A 587 -28.65 9.99 38.04
N TRP A 588 -27.68 9.26 38.60
CA TRP A 588 -26.26 9.42 38.25
C TRP A 588 -25.96 9.01 36.80
N HIS A 589 -26.57 7.94 36.30
CA HIS A 589 -26.43 7.55 34.89
C HIS A 589 -27.03 8.59 33.94
N VAL A 590 -28.19 9.15 34.28
CA VAL A 590 -28.83 10.22 33.49
C VAL A 590 -27.98 11.49 33.52
N ALA A 591 -27.45 11.88 34.68
CA ALA A 591 -26.56 13.03 34.79
C ALA A 591 -25.28 12.84 33.95
N GLY A 592 -24.65 11.66 34.01
CA GLY A 592 -23.50 11.33 33.19
C GLY A 592 -23.82 11.36 31.69
N LEU A 593 -24.98 10.83 31.28
CA LEU A 593 -25.43 10.89 29.88
C LEU A 593 -25.65 12.35 29.42
N ILE A 594 -26.27 13.19 30.26
CA ILE A 594 -26.46 14.62 29.96
C ILE A 594 -25.12 15.32 29.78
N ILE A 595 -24.12 15.02 30.63
CA ILE A 595 -22.77 15.61 30.51
C ILE A 595 -22.10 15.18 29.20
N VAL A 596 -22.18 13.90 28.84
CA VAL A 596 -21.59 13.40 27.58
C VAL A 596 -22.29 13.98 26.35
N VAL A 597 -23.63 13.99 26.34
CA VAL A 597 -24.42 14.52 25.21
C VAL A 597 -24.23 16.04 25.10
N GLY A 598 -24.28 16.76 26.22
CA GLY A 598 -24.04 18.20 26.26
C GLY A 598 -22.61 18.55 25.85
N GLY A 599 -21.62 17.79 26.32
CA GLY A 599 -20.22 17.93 25.93
C GLY A 599 -20.01 17.66 24.44
N TYR A 600 -20.68 16.66 23.87
CA TYR A 600 -20.63 16.36 22.43
C TYR A 600 -21.21 17.51 21.61
N VAL A 601 -22.43 17.96 21.94
CA VAL A 601 -23.09 19.07 21.23
C VAL A 601 -22.25 20.34 21.32
N TRP A 602 -21.70 20.64 22.50
CA TRP A 602 -20.90 21.84 22.70
C TRP A 602 -19.55 21.78 21.94
N THR A 603 -18.75 20.73 22.15
CA THR A 603 -17.43 20.65 21.53
C THR A 603 -17.47 20.36 20.04
N MET A 604 -18.30 19.40 19.60
CA MET A 604 -18.28 18.91 18.22
C MET A 604 -19.19 19.73 17.32
N GLU A 605 -20.44 19.96 17.74
CA GLU A 605 -21.44 20.63 16.88
C GLU A 605 -21.33 22.16 16.94
N SER A 606 -21.09 22.78 18.11
CA SER A 606 -21.02 24.25 18.17
C SER A 606 -19.64 24.86 17.91
N GLU A 607 -18.58 24.30 18.49
CA GLU A 607 -17.22 24.87 18.39
C GLU A 607 -16.49 24.35 17.15
N LEU A 608 -16.32 23.02 17.06
CA LEU A 608 -15.56 22.42 15.97
C LEU A 608 -16.31 22.41 14.64
N ARG A 609 -17.66 22.45 14.67
CA ARG A 609 -18.57 22.30 13.52
C ARG A 609 -18.05 21.27 12.52
N TRP A 610 -17.68 20.12 13.06
CA TRP A 610 -16.97 19.08 12.33
C TRP A 610 -17.74 18.50 11.13
N ARG A 611 -19.05 18.75 11.02
CA ARG A 611 -19.91 18.42 9.87
C ARG A 611 -19.96 19.52 8.79
N GLU A 612 -19.63 20.76 9.16
CA GLU A 612 -19.62 21.94 8.32
C GLU A 612 -18.30 22.68 8.58
N PRO A 613 -17.18 22.25 7.96
CA PRO A 613 -15.88 22.84 8.24
C PRO A 613 -15.92 24.35 7.97
N VAL A 614 -15.94 25.16 9.03
CA VAL A 614 -16.02 26.62 8.93
C VAL A 614 -14.86 27.12 8.10
N ALA A 615 -15.19 27.97 7.14
CA ALA A 615 -14.26 28.66 6.28
C ALA A 615 -13.73 29.90 6.96
N ASP A 616 -12.94 29.75 8.01
CA ASP A 616 -12.22 30.88 8.58
C ASP A 616 -10.85 30.44 9.12
N ALA A 617 -9.79 30.72 8.35
CA ALA A 617 -8.83 31.75 8.72
C ALA A 617 -7.65 31.78 7.71
N SER A 618 -7.53 32.93 7.05
CA SER A 618 -6.33 33.48 6.39
C SER A 618 -5.54 32.54 5.47
N VAL A 619 -5.94 32.52 4.20
CA VAL A 619 -4.96 32.42 3.11
C VAL A 619 -4.06 33.65 3.26
N GLU A 620 -2.89 33.48 3.87
CA GLU A 620 -1.79 34.42 3.64
C GLU A 620 -1.62 34.51 2.13
N THR A 621 -1.86 35.70 1.58
CA THR A 621 -1.62 36.00 0.18
C THR A 621 -0.17 35.60 -0.14
N PRO A 622 0.06 34.60 -0.99
CA PRO A 622 1.41 34.34 -1.49
C PRO A 622 1.84 35.59 -2.27
N THR A 623 3.12 35.94 -2.18
CA THR A 623 3.74 37.06 -2.90
C THR A 623 3.55 37.02 -4.44
N ASP A 624 2.99 35.94 -4.98
CA ASP A 624 2.74 35.71 -6.41
C ASP A 624 1.35 36.18 -6.90
N GLY A 625 0.55 36.84 -6.06
CA GLY A 625 -0.68 37.54 -6.49
C GLY A 625 -1.87 36.65 -6.84
N ILE A 626 -1.78 35.34 -6.61
CA ILE A 626 -2.91 34.41 -6.80
C ILE A 626 -3.69 34.29 -5.49
N ARG A 627 -4.96 34.69 -5.52
CA ARG A 627 -5.89 34.55 -4.39
C ARG A 627 -6.55 33.17 -4.47
N TRP A 628 -6.18 32.29 -3.54
CA TRP A 628 -6.81 30.97 -3.41
C TRP A 628 -8.15 31.12 -2.67
N GLU A 629 -9.19 30.49 -3.20
CA GLU A 629 -10.52 30.43 -2.60
C GLU A 629 -10.94 28.97 -2.37
N ARG A 630 -11.79 28.73 -1.36
CA ARG A 630 -12.27 27.37 -1.07
C ARG A 630 -13.22 26.93 -2.17
N PHE A 631 -12.99 25.71 -2.66
CA PHE A 631 -13.79 25.10 -3.70
C PHE A 631 -15.27 25.00 -3.31
N SER A 632 -16.14 25.66 -4.09
CA SER A 632 -17.59 25.45 -4.06
C SER A 632 -18.09 25.03 -5.44
N LEU A 633 -19.08 24.13 -5.47
CA LEU A 633 -19.72 23.69 -6.71
C LEU A 633 -20.50 24.81 -7.41
N ALA A 634 -20.86 25.88 -6.69
CA ALA A 634 -21.55 27.03 -7.24
C ALA A 634 -20.63 27.87 -8.16
N ASP A 635 -19.31 27.85 -7.91
CA ASP A 635 -18.33 28.63 -8.68
C ASP A 635 -17.99 27.99 -10.04
N LEU A 636 -18.42 26.74 -10.27
CA LEU A 636 -18.30 26.05 -11.56
C LEU A 636 -19.44 26.39 -12.53
N GLN A 637 -20.48 27.09 -12.08
CA GLN A 637 -21.66 27.42 -12.89
C GLN A 637 -21.70 28.89 -13.37
N GLN A 638 -20.66 29.68 -13.08
CA GLN A 638 -20.40 30.99 -13.69
C GLN A 638 -19.29 30.86 -14.73
#